data_AF-Q01Z63-F1
#
_entry.id   AF-Q01Z63-F1
#
_cell.length_a   1.000
_cell.length_b   1.000
_cell.length_c   1.000
_cell.angle_alpha   90.00
_cell.angle_beta   90.00
_cell.angle_gamma   90.00
#
_symmetry.space_group_name_H-M   'P 1'
#
loop_
_entity.id
_entity.type
_entity.pdbx_description
1 polymer ?
#
loop_
_entity_poly.entity_id
_entity_poly.type
_entity_poly.pdbx_seq_one_letter_code
_entity_poly.pdbx_strand_id
1 'polypeptide(L)'
;MKKLAAIGALGFLASGLFAQGLNTGGQTKDDWEEINFEFNSSILSDGYPSLLRLADLLSQHRDYKVKVTGHTDYVGSAAYNDKLALRRADAVKAFLVKYGVGDAQVTTSGDGKRSPIVDNKTKEGRFMNRRVDLAVTDGSGRLIKEGGIGDVINSLMSKLDDMAKKQQECCDQILKKLDKLDDILAQLKTLQGDNAKLQSQVDDLRNQHNALKDQVAGLPKPLTSSQTQDIAHTEALGAVDESQRRNKKFSVVSANIGPTYGAGRTGNFTFSGRGQFFSPFGGDGTRAVQAQGEYMYYPGRQEGQFDIGLVNRWGSIQAGAFGSFKYLNFKGNQQGGGLGQAAFLFDYVFSRGRIGIFGTQGFKNTAILNSVQLGPQSFLQTYAQIVNQYGGSALVGVWGNAYIEGNLAYLRNKNPNQSDAPGGSVRLVQPLNEHVAFTAEAGFNETLLNTNDSGRVVFGLQLGNYIHPKDYGKTKSPVPMDVPRVRYQLLTRRLGNSPPVANAGPDQVGVPGGTVTLDGSASYDPDNDPITYQWTQIGGNSVTLATPTAAKTTFTAVAGQTYIFKLTVTDTGGLSSSATTRVTATTPATATIVRFDATPNQISAGQSSTLTWIVQGATSVSINNGIGNVAASGSTTVSPTATTTYTLTAVGPNGNVTANAIVTVGAGGTTSAQIIRFEGNPLSIQPGQQSTLSWTTTGATQVSISGVGAVTPNGSTTVTPTQTTTYTLSATGSDGKTVTAPITITVASGTVPQVVVFVATPQNIDAGSSTKLCWQVTGATSISIQPGVGSNLNANDCATVSPTATTTYTLTATNATGQIQANATVNVGTVRITSFTADPVTSTAAGSPVTLSWTTENATSVVLIGSEIGPQTLPANGTFVIHPITNSTYTLTAYGNGGQTVSATISVFVR
;
A
#
# COMPACT_ATOMS: atom_id res chain seq x y z
N MET A 1 -15.95 56.26 27.78
CA MET A 1 -16.06 55.41 26.57
C MET A 1 -14.74 54.91 25.97
N LYS A 2 -13.54 55.28 26.48
CA LYS A 2 -12.24 54.75 25.98
C LYS A 2 -11.63 53.59 26.81
N LYS A 3 -12.26 53.18 27.92
CA LYS A 3 -11.80 52.06 28.78
C LYS A 3 -12.61 50.76 28.63
N LEU A 4 -13.66 50.75 27.80
CA LEU A 4 -14.39 49.52 27.42
C LEU A 4 -13.79 48.82 26.18
N ALA A 5 -13.00 49.54 25.37
CA ALA A 5 -12.34 48.99 24.18
C ALA A 5 -11.12 48.09 24.52
N ALA A 6 -10.57 48.19 25.73
CA ALA A 6 -9.42 47.40 26.16
C ALA A 6 -9.78 45.95 26.58
N ILE A 7 -11.05 45.66 26.84
CA ILE A 7 -11.53 44.30 27.14
C ILE A 7 -11.92 43.56 25.85
N GLY A 8 -12.28 44.27 24.78
CA GLY A 8 -12.45 43.71 23.43
C GLY A 8 -11.13 43.39 22.71
N ALA A 9 -10.02 44.05 23.07
CA ALA A 9 -8.71 43.85 22.43
C ALA A 9 -7.91 42.66 23.00
N LEU A 10 -8.25 42.16 24.21
CA LEU A 10 -7.71 40.90 24.73
C LEU A 10 -8.37 39.66 24.10
N GLY A 11 -9.52 39.82 23.44
CA GLY A 11 -10.15 38.80 22.62
C GLY A 11 -9.53 38.65 21.22
N PHE A 12 -8.77 39.65 20.74
CA PHE A 12 -8.13 39.64 19.42
C PHE A 12 -6.61 39.39 19.43
N LEU A 13 -5.95 39.46 20.59
CA LEU A 13 -4.54 39.09 20.74
C LEU A 13 -4.31 37.62 21.14
N ALA A 14 -5.36 36.88 21.49
CA ALA A 14 -5.32 35.42 21.58
C ALA A 14 -5.42 34.72 20.21
N SER A 15 -5.86 35.43 19.17
CA SER A 15 -5.90 34.92 17.78
C SER A 15 -4.62 35.16 16.98
N GLY A 16 -3.67 35.96 17.50
CA GLY A 16 -2.45 36.36 16.78
C GLY A 16 -1.20 35.52 17.04
N LEU A 17 -1.23 34.60 18.02
CA LEU A 17 -0.10 33.71 18.35
C LEU A 17 -0.29 32.27 17.86
N PHE A 18 -1.30 32.02 17.02
CA PHE A 18 -1.54 30.72 16.37
C PHE A 18 -1.20 30.71 14.88
N ALA A 19 -0.24 31.54 14.48
CA ALA A 19 0.28 31.57 13.12
C ALA A 19 1.81 31.53 13.12
N GLN A 20 2.37 30.43 13.64
CA GLN A 20 3.59 29.77 13.16
C GLN A 20 3.91 28.58 14.07
N GLY A 21 4.01 27.39 13.47
CA GLY A 21 4.50 26.17 14.14
C GLY A 21 3.44 25.21 14.64
N LEU A 22 2.42 24.90 13.83
CA LEU A 22 1.61 23.69 14.04
C LEU A 22 2.45 22.46 13.66
N ASN A 23 3.15 21.91 14.64
CA ASN A 23 3.73 20.58 14.55
C ASN A 23 2.59 19.57 14.65
N THR A 24 2.31 18.90 13.53
CA THR A 24 1.27 17.89 13.36
C THR A 24 1.62 16.66 14.19
N GLY A 25 1.04 16.58 15.39
CA GLY A 25 1.20 15.46 16.32
C GLY A 25 0.53 14.17 15.85
N GLY A 26 1.13 13.52 14.85
CA GLY A 26 1.10 12.09 14.59
C GLY A 26 -0.11 11.56 13.82
N GLN A 27 0.16 10.93 12.68
CA GLN A 27 -0.76 10.33 11.69
C GLN A 27 -1.34 11.33 10.70
N THR A 28 -0.54 11.51 9.65
CA THR A 28 -0.83 12.21 8.40
C THR A 28 -1.80 11.38 7.54
N LYS A 29 -2.32 12.01 6.49
CA LYS A 29 -3.03 11.39 5.37
C LYS A 29 -2.35 10.11 4.80
N ASP A 30 -1.06 9.90 5.13
CA ASP A 30 -0.23 8.77 4.74
C ASP A 30 -0.67 7.41 5.34
N ASP A 31 -1.52 7.40 6.38
CA ASP A 31 -2.04 6.15 6.96
C ASP A 31 -3.17 5.51 6.13
N TRP A 32 -3.71 6.23 5.13
CA TRP A 32 -4.80 5.77 4.26
C TRP A 32 -4.29 5.24 2.92
N GLU A 33 -2.98 5.12 2.77
CA GLU A 33 -2.33 4.75 1.51
C GLU A 33 -1.75 3.33 1.56
N GLU A 34 -2.37 2.42 2.34
CA GLU A 34 -2.02 1.00 2.31
C GLU A 34 -2.29 0.40 0.91
N ILE A 35 -1.37 -0.45 0.47
CA ILE A 35 -1.45 -1.11 -0.83
C ILE A 35 -2.52 -2.21 -0.75
N ASN A 36 -3.66 -1.95 -1.40
CA ASN A 36 -4.80 -2.85 -1.41
C ASN A 36 -5.10 -3.41 -2.80
N PHE A 37 -5.76 -4.56 -2.82
CA PHE A 37 -6.15 -5.26 -4.03
C PHE A 37 -7.60 -5.72 -3.97
N GLU A 38 -8.27 -5.64 -5.12
CA GLU A 38 -9.60 -6.23 -5.30
C GLU A 38 -9.61 -7.74 -5.03
N PHE A 39 -10.80 -8.26 -4.70
CA PHE A 39 -10.98 -9.69 -4.52
C PHE A 39 -10.52 -10.47 -5.75
N ASN A 40 -9.72 -11.52 -5.54
CA ASN A 40 -9.18 -12.36 -6.60
C ASN A 40 -8.31 -11.63 -7.66
N SER A 41 -7.81 -10.43 -7.33
CA SER A 41 -7.08 -9.58 -8.28
C SER A 41 -5.65 -9.27 -7.81
N SER A 42 -4.74 -9.07 -8.78
CA SER A 42 -3.42 -8.47 -8.58
C SER A 42 -3.33 -7.05 -9.15
N ILE A 43 -4.46 -6.49 -9.57
CA ILE A 43 -4.57 -5.08 -9.97
C ILE A 43 -4.66 -4.26 -8.69
N LEU A 44 -3.75 -3.29 -8.55
CA LEU A 44 -3.79 -2.33 -7.45
C LEU A 44 -5.13 -1.59 -7.44
N SER A 45 -5.81 -1.59 -6.31
CA SER A 45 -7.04 -0.81 -6.12
C SER A 45 -6.78 0.51 -5.39
N ASP A 46 -5.74 0.54 -4.54
CA ASP A 46 -5.37 1.71 -3.73
C ASP A 46 -3.86 1.72 -3.38
N GLY A 47 -3.35 2.85 -2.89
CA GLY A 47 -1.94 3.02 -2.47
C GLY A 47 -1.04 3.74 -3.48
N TYR A 48 -1.60 4.27 -4.57
CA TYR A 48 -0.85 4.95 -5.64
C TYR A 48 0.00 6.15 -5.17
N PRO A 49 -0.50 7.08 -4.31
CA PRO A 49 0.30 8.23 -3.90
C PRO A 49 1.50 7.83 -3.01
N SER A 50 1.31 6.88 -2.09
CA SER A 50 2.40 6.34 -1.26
C SER A 50 3.42 5.61 -2.10
N LEU A 51 2.98 4.81 -3.07
CA LEU A 51 3.90 4.13 -3.97
C LEU A 51 4.71 5.11 -4.83
N LEU A 52 4.12 6.22 -5.26
CA LEU A 52 4.84 7.29 -5.96
C LEU A 52 5.88 7.94 -5.06
N ARG A 53 5.53 8.21 -3.79
CA ARG A 53 6.44 8.82 -2.81
C ARG A 53 7.58 7.88 -2.40
N LEU A 54 7.28 6.59 -2.21
CA LEU A 54 8.30 5.57 -1.99
C LEU A 54 9.19 5.41 -3.22
N ALA A 55 8.62 5.47 -4.43
CA ALA A 55 9.39 5.39 -5.66
C ALA A 55 10.37 6.56 -5.79
N ASP A 56 9.90 7.78 -5.51
CA ASP A 56 10.74 8.98 -5.51
C ASP A 56 11.91 8.86 -4.51
N LEU A 57 11.62 8.48 -3.25
CA LEU A 57 12.65 8.28 -2.21
C LEU A 57 13.68 7.20 -2.58
N LEU A 58 13.22 6.05 -3.08
CA LEU A 58 14.12 4.97 -3.49
C LEU A 58 14.90 5.30 -4.77
N SER A 59 14.35 6.14 -5.65
CA SER A 59 15.04 6.61 -6.86
C SER A 59 16.20 7.55 -6.54
N GLN A 60 16.04 8.37 -5.50
CA GLN A 60 17.05 9.31 -4.99
C GLN A 60 18.13 8.62 -4.14
N HIS A 61 17.84 7.43 -3.60
CA HIS A 61 18.75 6.65 -2.76
C HIS A 61 18.90 5.21 -3.24
N ARG A 62 19.79 5.03 -4.21
CA ARG A 62 20.06 3.76 -4.92
C ARG A 62 20.62 2.64 -4.04
N ASP A 63 21.12 2.98 -2.85
CA ASP A 63 21.69 2.07 -1.87
C ASP A 63 20.63 1.38 -1.00
N TYR A 64 19.43 1.95 -0.84
CA TYR A 64 18.34 1.27 -0.14
C TYR A 64 17.70 0.18 -1.01
N LYS A 65 17.36 -0.93 -0.37
CA LYS A 65 16.59 -2.04 -0.97
C LYS A 65 15.28 -2.26 -0.24
N VAL A 66 14.29 -2.75 -0.96
CA VAL A 66 12.94 -3.04 -0.50
C VAL A 66 12.60 -4.49 -0.84
N LYS A 67 12.07 -5.23 0.13
CA LYS A 67 11.40 -6.51 -0.07
C LYS A 67 9.89 -6.27 0.07
N VAL A 68 9.15 -6.73 -0.92
CA VAL A 68 7.70 -6.63 -1.03
C VAL A 68 7.10 -8.00 -0.79
N THR A 69 6.23 -8.14 0.19
CA THR A 69 5.56 -9.40 0.52
C THR A 69 4.06 -9.27 0.33
N GLY A 70 3.48 -10.03 -0.59
CA GLY A 70 2.04 -10.03 -0.83
C GLY A 70 1.29 -11.01 0.08
N HIS A 71 0.08 -10.63 0.48
CA HIS A 71 -0.84 -11.46 1.26
C HIS A 71 -2.22 -11.59 0.59
N THR A 72 -2.95 -12.64 0.95
CA THR A 72 -4.33 -12.88 0.54
C THR A 72 -5.23 -13.11 1.75
N ASP A 73 -6.54 -13.05 1.52
CA ASP A 73 -7.50 -13.59 2.49
C ASP A 73 -7.49 -15.14 2.49
N TYR A 74 -8.36 -15.71 3.32
CA TYR A 74 -8.47 -17.16 3.52
C TYR A 74 -9.10 -17.93 2.33
N VAL A 75 -9.79 -17.25 1.42
CA VAL A 75 -10.61 -17.87 0.36
C VAL A 75 -9.69 -18.44 -0.74
N GLY A 76 -9.94 -19.68 -1.17
CA GLY A 76 -9.16 -20.36 -2.20
C GLY A 76 -8.11 -21.35 -1.67
N SER A 77 -7.49 -22.11 -2.58
CA SER A 77 -6.44 -23.09 -2.24
C SER A 77 -5.13 -22.39 -1.86
N ALA A 78 -4.32 -23.03 -1.02
CA ALA A 78 -3.02 -22.46 -0.61
C ALA A 78 -2.12 -22.17 -1.82
N ALA A 79 -2.01 -23.12 -2.76
CA ALA A 79 -1.21 -22.96 -3.98
C ALA A 79 -1.72 -21.83 -4.90
N TYR A 80 -3.02 -21.57 -4.92
CA TYR A 80 -3.59 -20.44 -5.66
C TYR A 80 -3.25 -19.11 -4.97
N ASN A 81 -3.44 -19.04 -3.66
CA ASN A 81 -3.19 -17.85 -2.86
C ASN A 81 -1.71 -17.48 -2.82
N ASP A 82 -0.80 -18.44 -2.85
CA ASP A 82 0.65 -18.21 -2.95
C ASP A 82 1.01 -17.53 -4.27
N LYS A 83 0.44 -18.01 -5.39
CA LYS A 83 0.63 -17.40 -6.71
C LYS A 83 0.00 -16.01 -6.78
N LEU A 84 -1.19 -15.82 -6.21
CA LEU A 84 -1.88 -14.54 -6.19
C LEU A 84 -1.13 -13.50 -5.34
N ALA A 85 -0.66 -13.89 -4.16
CA ALA A 85 0.19 -13.07 -3.30
C ALA A 85 1.48 -12.63 -4.02
N LEU A 86 2.16 -13.54 -4.71
CA LEU A 86 3.36 -13.19 -5.48
C LEU A 86 3.05 -12.19 -6.60
N ARG A 87 1.97 -12.42 -7.37
CA ARG A 87 1.54 -11.47 -8.43
C ARG A 87 1.21 -10.08 -7.90
N ARG A 88 0.69 -9.98 -6.67
CA ARG A 88 0.43 -8.69 -6.00
C ARG A 88 1.72 -7.97 -5.63
N ALA A 89 2.69 -8.69 -5.08
CA ALA A 89 4.02 -8.15 -4.81
C ALA A 89 4.72 -7.71 -6.12
N ASP A 90 4.58 -8.49 -7.20
CA ASP A 90 5.11 -8.15 -8.52
C ASP A 90 4.44 -6.91 -9.12
N ALA A 91 3.13 -6.72 -8.91
CA ALA A 91 2.41 -5.52 -9.35
C ALA A 91 2.94 -4.26 -8.65
N VAL A 92 3.23 -4.34 -7.35
CA VAL A 92 3.87 -3.25 -6.58
C VAL A 92 5.29 -2.99 -7.07
N LYS A 93 6.09 -4.04 -7.29
CA LYS A 93 7.43 -3.91 -7.85
C LYS A 93 7.40 -3.23 -9.23
N ALA A 94 6.51 -3.67 -10.12
CA ALA A 94 6.35 -3.09 -11.44
C ALA A 94 5.97 -1.60 -11.36
N PHE A 95 5.13 -1.23 -10.39
CA PHE A 95 4.81 0.17 -10.13
C PHE A 95 6.05 0.97 -9.69
N LEU A 96 6.77 0.53 -8.65
CA LEU A 96 7.96 1.22 -8.15
C LEU A 96 9.04 1.38 -9.24
N VAL A 97 9.29 0.32 -10.02
CA VAL A 97 10.26 0.35 -11.12
C VAL A 97 9.82 1.32 -12.22
N LYS A 98 8.52 1.34 -12.57
CA LYS A 98 7.98 2.29 -13.55
C LYS A 98 8.21 3.75 -13.15
N TYR A 99 8.24 4.05 -11.86
CA TYR A 99 8.43 5.40 -11.32
C TYR A 99 9.84 5.69 -10.81
N GLY A 100 10.84 4.95 -11.28
CA GLY A 100 12.25 5.35 -11.16
C GLY A 100 13.09 4.57 -10.15
N VAL A 101 12.51 3.59 -9.45
CA VAL A 101 13.27 2.67 -8.58
C VAL A 101 14.05 1.66 -9.41
N GLY A 102 15.31 1.41 -9.07
CA GLY A 102 16.11 0.38 -9.75
C GLY A 102 15.54 -1.03 -9.51
N ASP A 103 15.44 -1.86 -10.55
CA ASP A 103 14.88 -3.21 -10.44
C ASP A 103 15.57 -4.08 -9.36
N ALA A 104 16.89 -3.90 -9.20
CA ALA A 104 17.72 -4.58 -8.21
C ALA A 104 17.49 -4.08 -6.76
N GLN A 105 16.83 -2.93 -6.59
CA GLN A 105 16.44 -2.42 -5.28
C GLN A 105 15.17 -3.10 -4.77
N VAL A 106 14.39 -3.78 -5.62
CA VAL A 106 13.09 -4.34 -5.23
C VAL A 106 13.06 -5.86 -5.42
N THR A 107 12.80 -6.59 -4.34
CA THR A 107 12.57 -8.04 -4.34
C THR A 107 11.14 -8.34 -3.93
N THR A 108 10.54 -9.42 -4.47
CA THR A 108 9.15 -9.78 -4.22
C THR A 108 9.03 -11.18 -3.60
N SER A 109 8.02 -11.37 -2.77
CA SER A 109 7.66 -12.67 -2.19
C SER A 109 6.16 -12.76 -1.93
N GLY A 110 5.63 -13.98 -1.84
CA GLY A 110 4.19 -14.21 -1.61
C GLY A 110 3.95 -15.14 -0.43
N ASP A 111 3.26 -14.65 0.58
CA ASP A 111 2.93 -15.42 1.79
C ASP A 111 1.53 -16.02 1.76
N GLY A 112 0.77 -15.75 0.70
CA GLY A 112 -0.58 -16.27 0.51
C GLY A 112 -1.45 -15.94 1.72
N LYS A 113 -2.11 -16.97 2.26
CA LYS A 113 -3.01 -16.85 3.42
C LYS A 113 -2.37 -17.20 4.78
N ARG A 114 -1.05 -17.34 4.85
CA ARG A 114 -0.34 -17.89 6.02
C ARG A 114 -0.29 -16.95 7.24
N SER A 115 -0.36 -15.63 7.02
CA SER A 115 -0.22 -14.62 8.08
C SER A 115 -1.34 -13.56 8.04
N PRO A 116 -2.57 -13.90 8.45
CA PRO A 116 -3.66 -12.93 8.59
C PRO A 116 -3.42 -12.01 9.79
N ILE A 117 -3.64 -10.71 9.61
CA ILE A 117 -3.50 -9.69 10.67
C ILE A 117 -4.80 -9.48 11.44
N VAL A 118 -5.93 -9.86 10.84
CA VAL A 118 -7.25 -9.82 11.45
C VAL A 118 -8.07 -11.05 11.07
N ASP A 119 -9.11 -11.34 11.83
CA ASP A 119 -9.97 -12.51 11.56
C ASP A 119 -10.67 -12.40 10.19
N ASN A 120 -10.75 -13.51 9.44
CA ASN A 120 -11.33 -13.56 8.10
C ASN A 120 -12.86 -13.70 8.09
N LYS A 121 -13.52 -13.65 9.25
CA LYS A 121 -14.98 -13.81 9.36
C LYS A 121 -15.77 -12.68 8.71
N THR A 122 -15.31 -11.44 8.84
CA THR A 122 -16.00 -10.26 8.29
C THR A 122 -15.46 -9.90 6.90
N LYS A 123 -16.25 -9.17 6.09
CA LYS A 123 -15.81 -8.71 4.75
C LYS A 123 -14.63 -7.75 4.87
N GLU A 124 -14.66 -6.93 5.91
CA GLU A 124 -13.65 -5.95 6.30
C GLU A 124 -12.37 -6.66 6.74
N GLY A 125 -12.49 -7.71 7.56
CA GLY A 125 -11.33 -8.52 7.97
C GLY A 125 -10.64 -9.21 6.79
N ARG A 126 -11.44 -9.74 5.84
CA ARG A 126 -10.88 -10.27 4.58
C ARG A 126 -10.22 -9.19 3.73
N PHE A 127 -10.78 -7.99 3.69
CA PHE A 127 -10.18 -6.86 2.97
C PHE A 127 -8.81 -6.48 3.55
N MET A 128 -8.70 -6.31 4.87
CA MET A 128 -7.45 -5.98 5.55
C MET A 128 -6.36 -7.07 5.39
N ASN A 129 -6.76 -8.33 5.21
CA ASN A 129 -5.81 -9.42 4.95
C ASN A 129 -5.29 -9.45 3.49
N ARG A 130 -5.90 -8.71 2.56
CA ARG A 130 -5.46 -8.56 1.16
C ARG A 130 -4.48 -7.39 1.00
N ARG A 131 -3.39 -7.43 1.77
CA ARG A 131 -2.38 -6.35 1.88
C ARG A 131 -1.03 -6.71 1.25
N VAL A 132 -0.12 -5.75 1.27
CA VAL A 132 1.32 -5.95 1.01
C VAL A 132 2.14 -5.37 2.16
N ASP A 133 3.10 -6.14 2.64
CA ASP A 133 4.09 -5.71 3.63
C ASP A 133 5.41 -5.36 2.92
N LEU A 134 6.09 -4.32 3.41
CA LEU A 134 7.34 -3.81 2.87
C LEU A 134 8.43 -3.86 3.93
N ALA A 135 9.59 -4.40 3.58
CA ALA A 135 10.78 -4.40 4.43
C ALA A 135 11.93 -3.68 3.72
N VAL A 136 12.43 -2.59 4.32
CA VAL A 136 13.50 -1.76 3.74
C VAL A 136 14.81 -2.02 4.45
N THR A 137 15.88 -2.20 3.67
CA THR A 137 17.25 -2.34 4.17
C THR A 137 18.15 -1.28 3.56
N ASP A 138 19.19 -0.86 4.28
CA ASP A 138 20.25 0.02 3.74
C ASP A 138 21.23 -0.74 2.83
N GLY A 139 22.18 0.00 2.25
CA GLY A 139 23.22 -0.55 1.36
C GLY A 139 24.13 -1.60 2.01
N SER A 140 24.11 -1.73 3.34
CA SER A 140 24.81 -2.77 4.10
C SER A 140 23.95 -4.00 4.41
N GLY A 141 22.66 -3.97 4.04
CA GLY A 141 21.70 -5.04 4.29
C GLY A 141 21.02 -4.97 5.67
N ARG A 142 21.21 -3.89 6.43
CA ARG A 142 20.59 -3.74 7.75
C ARG A 142 19.15 -3.27 7.62
N LEU A 143 18.22 -3.96 8.29
CA LEU A 143 16.80 -3.63 8.31
C LEU A 143 16.57 -2.24 8.93
N ILE A 144 15.87 -1.40 8.18
CA ILE A 144 15.47 -0.04 8.55
C ILE A 144 14.10 -0.09 9.19
N LYS A 145 13.14 -0.68 8.48
CA LYS A 145 11.77 -0.84 8.92
C LYS A 145 11.08 -1.93 8.11
N GLU A 146 10.16 -2.64 8.76
CA GLU A 146 9.23 -3.58 8.15
C GLU A 146 7.80 -3.18 8.57
N GLY A 147 6.85 -3.24 7.64
CA GLY A 147 5.45 -2.88 7.88
C GLY A 147 4.74 -2.36 6.62
N GLY A 148 3.67 -1.60 6.83
CA GLY A 148 2.95 -0.94 5.74
C GLY A 148 3.80 0.15 5.06
N ILE A 149 3.35 0.63 3.89
CA ILE A 149 4.11 1.60 3.09
C ILE A 149 4.32 2.94 3.82
N GLY A 150 3.36 3.39 4.62
CA GLY A 150 3.48 4.60 5.44
C GLY A 150 4.58 4.50 6.51
N ASP A 151 4.69 3.36 7.19
CA ASP A 151 5.75 3.12 8.19
C ASP A 151 7.15 3.16 7.57
N VAL A 152 7.26 2.58 6.38
CA VAL A 152 8.49 2.52 5.60
C VAL A 152 8.92 3.92 5.13
N ILE A 153 8.00 4.69 4.53
CA ILE A 153 8.27 6.05 4.04
C ILE A 153 8.70 6.94 5.21
N ASN A 154 7.97 6.90 6.32
CA ASN A 154 8.28 7.72 7.50
C ASN A 154 9.66 7.40 8.07
N SER A 155 10.05 6.12 8.11
CA SER A 155 11.37 5.71 8.58
C SER A 155 12.51 6.09 7.62
N LEU A 156 12.25 6.09 6.31
CA LEU A 156 13.22 6.58 5.32
C LEU A 156 13.40 8.09 5.44
N MET A 157 12.31 8.84 5.51
CA MET A 157 12.34 10.29 5.67
C MET A 157 13.00 10.72 6.98
N SER A 158 12.73 10.05 8.10
CA SER A 158 13.40 10.39 9.37
C SER A 158 14.90 10.14 9.33
N LYS A 159 15.35 9.08 8.63
CA LYS A 159 16.77 8.81 8.42
C LYS A 159 17.42 9.84 7.49
N LEU A 160 16.73 10.28 6.45
CA LEU A 160 17.19 11.38 5.59
C LEU A 160 17.33 12.68 6.39
N ASP A 161 16.35 13.02 7.22
CA ASP A 161 16.38 14.22 8.07
C ASP A 161 17.51 14.16 9.11
N ASP A 162 17.78 12.98 9.69
CA ASP A 162 18.90 12.79 10.61
C ASP A 162 20.26 12.91 9.89
N MET A 163 20.36 12.47 8.63
CA MET A 163 21.56 12.67 7.80
C MET A 163 21.73 14.13 7.38
N ALA A 164 20.65 14.81 7.02
CA ALA A 164 20.65 16.24 6.68
C ALA A 164 21.00 17.10 7.91
N LYS A 165 20.48 16.77 9.10
CA LYS A 165 20.86 17.40 10.37
C LYS A 165 22.32 17.16 10.72
N LYS A 166 22.85 15.94 10.55
CA LYS A 166 24.29 15.68 10.75
C LYS A 166 25.17 16.45 9.76
N GLN A 167 24.71 16.65 8.53
CA GLN A 167 25.41 17.45 7.53
C GLN A 167 25.33 18.94 7.84
N GLN A 168 24.21 19.42 8.37
CA GLN A 168 24.04 20.79 8.84
C GLN A 168 24.82 21.08 10.13
N GLU A 169 24.86 20.15 11.08
CA GLU A 169 25.73 20.22 12.27
C GLU A 169 27.21 20.15 11.90
N CYS A 170 27.58 19.42 10.83
CA CYS A 170 28.94 19.41 10.29
C CYS A 170 29.30 20.75 9.63
N CYS A 171 28.37 21.35 8.86
CA CYS A 171 28.53 22.70 8.29
C CYS A 171 28.56 23.80 9.37
N ASP A 172 27.76 23.69 10.43
CA ASP A 172 27.72 24.62 11.56
C ASP A 172 28.99 24.51 12.44
N GLN A 173 29.60 23.32 12.53
CA GLN A 173 30.91 23.15 13.17
C GLN A 173 32.06 23.75 12.36
N ILE A 174 31.91 23.86 11.03
CA ILE A 174 32.87 24.53 10.15
C ILE A 174 32.68 26.07 10.23
N LEU A 175 31.44 26.57 10.27
CA LEU A 175 31.11 27.99 10.46
C LEU A 175 31.49 28.51 11.87
N LYS A 176 31.29 27.72 12.93
CA LYS A 176 31.78 28.06 14.29
C LYS A 176 33.30 28.12 14.42
N LYS A 177 34.05 27.56 13.47
CA LYS A 177 35.51 27.71 13.42
C LYS A 177 35.96 28.97 12.67
N LEU A 178 35.09 29.64 11.91
CA LEU A 178 35.37 30.94 11.27
C LEU A 178 34.98 32.17 12.11
N ASP A 179 33.98 32.07 12.99
CA ASP A 179 33.55 33.21 13.83
C ASP A 179 34.45 33.52 15.05
N LYS A 180 35.59 32.83 15.19
CA LYS A 180 36.54 33.07 16.29
C LYS A 180 37.52 34.24 16.05
N LEU A 181 37.39 34.99 14.96
CA LEU A 181 38.26 36.12 14.66
C LEU A 181 37.68 37.49 15.06
N ASP A 182 36.35 37.68 15.07
CA ASP A 182 35.73 38.96 15.43
C ASP A 182 35.59 39.15 16.96
N ASP A 183 35.51 38.05 17.72
CA ASP A 183 35.34 38.10 19.19
C ASP A 183 36.65 38.46 19.93
N ILE A 184 37.81 38.25 19.29
CA ILE A 184 39.12 38.69 19.83
C ILE A 184 39.35 40.19 19.59
N LEU A 185 38.74 40.79 18.55
CA LEU A 185 38.82 42.22 18.28
C LEU A 185 37.91 43.05 19.21
N ALA A 186 36.78 42.48 19.63
CA ALA A 186 35.84 43.10 20.57
C ALA A 186 36.33 43.05 22.04
N GLN A 187 37.08 42.01 22.42
CA GLN A 187 37.61 41.85 23.78
C GLN A 187 38.83 42.75 24.09
N LEU A 188 39.50 43.32 23.07
CA LEU A 188 40.63 44.26 23.27
C LEU A 188 40.22 45.75 23.38
N LYS A 189 38.98 46.12 23.04
CA LYS A 189 38.47 47.51 23.20
C LYS A 189 37.66 47.74 24.47
N THR A 190 37.24 46.69 25.16
CA THR A 190 36.30 46.77 26.29
C THR A 190 36.95 46.37 27.62
N LEU A 191 38.26 46.58 27.74
CA LEU A 191 39.02 46.45 28.99
C LEU A 191 39.82 47.73 29.32
N GLN A 192 39.33 48.89 28.86
CA GLN A 192 39.89 50.19 29.22
C GLN A 192 38.84 51.27 29.55
N GLY A 193 37.53 51.00 29.39
CA GLY A 193 36.46 51.99 29.57
C GLY A 193 35.63 51.87 30.85
N ASP A 194 35.58 50.69 31.49
CA ASP A 194 34.56 50.42 32.51
C ASP A 194 34.97 50.78 33.95
N ASN A 195 36.18 51.29 34.16
CA ASN A 195 36.61 51.79 35.48
C ASN A 195 36.34 53.29 35.69
N ALA A 196 35.82 54.02 34.69
CA ALA A 196 35.60 55.47 34.77
C ALA A 196 34.12 55.88 34.95
N LYS A 197 33.16 54.98 34.70
CA LYS A 197 31.71 55.34 34.74
C LYS A 197 31.04 55.12 36.10
N LEU A 198 31.72 54.45 37.03
CA LEU A 198 31.22 54.22 38.39
C LEU A 198 31.46 55.39 39.36
N GLN A 199 32.26 56.40 38.98
CA GLN A 199 32.50 57.59 39.82
C GLN A 199 31.59 58.78 39.50
N SER A 200 30.87 58.78 38.37
CA SER A 200 30.04 59.93 37.95
C SER A 200 28.57 59.87 38.41
N GLN A 201 28.08 58.73 38.91
CA GLN A 201 26.64 58.57 39.26
C GLN A 201 26.37 58.59 40.77
N VAL A 202 27.40 58.77 41.59
CA VAL A 202 27.27 58.95 43.05
C VAL A 202 27.10 60.44 43.43
N ASP A 203 27.52 61.37 42.57
CA ASP A 203 27.43 62.82 42.85
C ASP A 203 26.08 63.45 42.45
N ASP A 204 25.35 62.87 41.49
CA ASP A 204 24.13 63.47 40.94
C ASP A 204 22.87 63.23 41.82
N LEU A 205 22.91 62.20 42.67
CA LEU A 205 21.84 61.89 43.63
C LEU A 205 21.91 62.72 44.93
N ARG A 206 23.02 63.44 45.18
CA ARG A 206 23.16 64.35 46.32
C ARG A 206 22.59 65.75 46.05
N ASN A 207 22.50 66.16 44.79
CA ASN A 207 22.07 67.52 44.41
C ASN A 207 20.55 67.67 44.26
N GLN A 208 19.80 66.59 44.03
CA GLN A 208 18.33 66.66 43.93
C GLN A 208 17.60 66.64 45.28
N HIS A 209 18.28 66.33 46.38
CA HIS A 209 17.68 66.31 47.72
C HIS A 209 17.63 67.69 48.41
N ASN A 210 18.43 68.67 47.94
CA ASN A 210 18.51 69.99 48.58
C ASN A 210 17.65 71.08 47.91
N ALA A 211 17.01 70.82 46.76
CA ALA A 211 16.28 71.84 46.01
C ALA A 211 14.75 71.90 46.26
N LEU A 212 14.17 70.99 47.06
CA LEU A 212 12.72 70.96 47.32
C LEU A 212 12.34 71.33 48.77
N LYS A 213 13.30 71.69 49.61
CA LYS A 213 13.08 72.00 51.03
C LYS A 213 12.89 73.50 51.33
N ASP A 214 13.26 74.40 50.40
CA ASP A 214 13.31 75.85 50.67
C ASP A 214 12.18 76.69 50.03
N GLN A 215 11.17 76.06 49.40
CA GLN A 215 9.94 76.76 48.99
C GLN A 215 8.79 76.64 50.02
N VAL A 216 9.13 76.39 51.29
CA VAL A 216 8.21 76.39 52.42
C VAL A 216 8.75 77.32 53.51
N ALA A 217 8.68 78.64 53.30
CA ALA A 217 8.72 79.66 54.37
C ALA A 217 8.36 81.06 53.85
N GLY A 218 7.19 81.61 54.23
CA GLY A 218 6.90 83.05 54.09
C GLY A 218 5.45 83.44 53.73
N LEU A 219 4.61 83.63 54.75
CA LEU A 219 3.16 84.00 54.82
C LEU A 219 2.80 85.40 54.24
N PRO A 220 1.51 85.91 54.17
CA PRO A 220 0.28 85.58 54.95
C PRO A 220 -1.13 85.62 54.25
N LYS A 221 -2.16 85.15 55.00
CA LYS A 221 -3.64 85.12 54.80
C LYS A 221 -4.32 86.45 55.28
N PRO A 222 -5.58 86.84 54.90
CA PRO A 222 -6.90 86.28 55.33
C PRO A 222 -8.00 86.29 54.20
N LEU A 223 -9.23 85.75 54.26
CA LEU A 223 -10.12 85.09 55.24
C LEU A 223 -11.26 84.32 54.47
N THR A 224 -11.68 83.19 55.05
CA THR A 224 -13.00 82.51 55.04
C THR A 224 -13.82 82.23 53.76
N SER A 225 -14.07 80.94 53.56
CA SER A 225 -15.43 80.38 53.46
C SER A 225 -15.46 78.98 54.09
N SER A 226 -15.37 78.91 55.41
CA SER A 226 -15.86 77.72 56.13
C SER A 226 -17.38 77.69 56.00
N GLN A 227 -17.92 76.78 55.19
CA GLN A 227 -19.28 76.24 55.40
C GLN A 227 -19.69 75.11 54.43
N THR A 228 -18.76 74.28 53.92
CA THR A 228 -19.18 73.05 53.22
C THR A 228 -18.17 71.90 53.29
N GLN A 229 -17.51 71.74 54.43
CA GLN A 229 -16.88 70.49 54.84
C GLN A 229 -17.45 70.12 56.20
N ASP A 230 -18.50 69.32 56.19
CA ASP A 230 -18.70 68.25 57.16
C ASP A 230 -19.74 67.28 56.57
N ILE A 231 -19.37 65.99 56.53
CA ILE A 231 -20.14 64.77 56.17
C ILE A 231 -19.54 63.89 55.03
N ALA A 232 -18.73 64.37 54.08
CA ALA A 232 -18.43 63.55 52.88
C ALA A 232 -17.07 62.81 52.80
N HIS A 233 -16.14 62.94 53.76
CA HIS A 233 -14.75 62.49 53.53
C HIS A 233 -14.21 61.40 54.49
N THR A 234 -15.06 60.85 55.37
CA THR A 234 -14.69 59.67 56.18
C THR A 234 -15.38 58.38 55.70
N GLU A 235 -16.51 58.48 54.98
CA GLU A 235 -17.19 57.32 54.40
C GLU A 235 -16.56 56.85 53.08
N ALA A 236 -15.93 57.73 52.29
CA ALA A 236 -15.41 57.36 50.97
C ALA A 236 -14.14 56.50 51.01
N LEU A 237 -13.26 56.69 52.01
CA LEU A 237 -12.05 55.86 52.18
C LEU A 237 -12.36 54.53 52.86
N GLY A 238 -13.34 54.49 53.78
CA GLY A 238 -13.88 53.25 54.33
C GLY A 238 -14.65 52.42 53.29
N ALA A 239 -15.44 53.06 52.43
CA ALA A 239 -16.22 52.39 51.38
C ALA A 239 -15.35 51.81 50.25
N VAL A 240 -14.23 52.46 49.89
CA VAL A 240 -13.29 51.96 48.88
C VAL A 240 -12.49 50.77 49.42
N ASP A 241 -12.00 50.81 50.66
CA ASP A 241 -11.28 49.69 51.30
C ASP A 241 -12.22 48.51 51.59
N GLU A 242 -13.46 48.77 52.01
CA GLU A 242 -14.50 47.74 52.12
C GLU A 242 -14.94 47.19 50.76
N SER A 243 -15.02 48.00 49.70
CA SER A 243 -15.35 47.50 48.34
C SER A 243 -14.27 46.57 47.78
N GLN A 244 -12.98 46.83 48.09
CA GLN A 244 -11.88 45.94 47.74
C GLN A 244 -11.87 44.65 48.59
N ARG A 245 -12.27 44.71 49.87
CA ARG A 245 -12.45 43.52 50.72
C ARG A 245 -13.67 42.68 50.33
N ARG A 246 -14.73 43.29 49.78
CA ARG A 246 -15.97 42.62 49.31
C ARG A 246 -15.84 41.88 47.97
N ASN A 247 -14.89 42.27 47.11
CA ASN A 247 -14.74 41.73 45.75
C ASN A 247 -13.39 41.01 45.54
N LYS A 248 -13.14 39.92 46.29
CA LYS A 248 -11.96 39.08 46.04
C LYS A 248 -12.06 38.42 44.66
N LYS A 249 -11.19 38.84 43.75
CA LYS A 249 -10.97 38.16 42.47
C LYS A 249 -10.32 36.81 42.72
N PHE A 250 -10.76 35.82 41.98
CA PHE A 250 -10.27 34.46 42.06
C PHE A 250 -9.68 34.07 40.71
N SER A 251 -8.45 33.56 40.72
CA SER A 251 -7.76 33.08 39.54
C SER A 251 -6.93 31.87 39.94
N VAL A 252 -7.15 30.76 39.25
CA VAL A 252 -6.47 29.50 39.55
C VAL A 252 -6.05 28.80 38.27
N VAL A 253 -4.89 28.16 38.32
CA VAL A 253 -4.38 27.31 37.25
C VAL A 253 -4.05 25.96 37.87
N SER A 254 -4.44 24.87 37.23
CA SER A 254 -4.13 23.52 37.65
C SER A 254 -3.56 22.70 36.50
N ALA A 255 -2.64 21.82 36.84
CA ALA A 255 -2.10 20.80 35.95
C ALA A 255 -2.25 19.44 36.63
N ASN A 256 -2.87 18.49 35.95
CA ASN A 256 -3.11 17.14 36.46
C ASN A 256 -2.62 16.09 35.47
N ILE A 257 -2.16 14.96 36.00
CA ILE A 257 -1.73 13.78 35.27
C ILE A 257 -2.34 12.52 35.87
N GLY A 258 -2.70 11.55 35.03
CA GLY A 258 -3.12 10.24 35.50
C GLY A 258 -3.81 9.40 34.44
N PRO A 259 -4.10 8.12 34.75
CA PRO A 259 -4.65 7.19 33.78
C PRO A 259 -6.10 7.46 33.43
N THR A 260 -6.47 7.06 32.21
CA THR A 260 -7.86 6.80 31.83
C THR A 260 -8.18 5.32 31.79
N TYR A 261 -9.45 5.02 32.07
CA TYR A 261 -10.05 3.69 32.07
C TYR A 261 -11.21 3.68 31.06
N GLY A 262 -11.44 2.57 30.37
CA GLY A 262 -12.45 2.50 29.29
C GLY A 262 -11.91 2.89 27.90
N ALA A 263 -12.72 2.69 26.85
CA ALA A 263 -12.33 2.78 25.43
C ALA A 263 -11.26 1.76 24.93
N GLY A 264 -11.20 0.58 25.54
CA GLY A 264 -10.32 -0.52 25.09
C GLY A 264 -8.81 -0.27 25.31
N ARG A 265 -8.45 0.78 26.06
CA ARG A 265 -7.05 1.12 26.42
C ARG A 265 -6.95 1.46 27.89
N THR A 266 -6.84 0.45 28.74
CA THR A 266 -6.41 0.63 30.14
C THR A 266 -4.95 1.05 30.19
N GLY A 267 -4.64 2.15 30.90
CA GLY A 267 -3.28 2.42 31.37
C GLY A 267 -2.48 3.53 30.67
N ASN A 268 -3.06 4.27 29.73
CA ASN A 268 -2.35 5.41 29.15
C ASN A 268 -2.47 6.68 30.01
N PHE A 269 -1.36 7.42 30.15
CA PHE A 269 -1.33 8.69 30.86
C PHE A 269 -2.10 9.77 30.10
N THR A 270 -2.96 10.49 30.81
CA THR A 270 -3.61 11.71 30.35
C THR A 270 -3.03 12.91 31.05
N PHE A 271 -2.97 14.02 30.34
CA PHE A 271 -2.59 15.32 30.88
C PHE A 271 -3.78 16.26 30.76
N SER A 272 -4.04 17.05 31.81
CA SER A 272 -5.01 18.13 31.73
C SER A 272 -4.45 19.41 32.34
N GLY A 273 -4.66 20.54 31.68
CA GLY A 273 -4.49 21.86 32.25
C GLY A 273 -5.84 22.55 32.37
N ARG A 274 -6.14 23.17 33.52
CA ARG A 274 -7.36 23.97 33.71
C ARG A 274 -7.02 25.33 34.30
N GLY A 275 -7.49 26.40 33.66
CA GLY A 275 -7.45 27.76 34.17
C GLY A 275 -8.87 28.26 34.47
N GLN A 276 -9.08 28.91 35.60
CA GLN A 276 -10.37 29.48 35.97
C GLN A 276 -10.19 30.90 36.50
N PHE A 277 -11.00 31.80 35.99
CA PHE A 277 -11.07 33.20 36.39
C PHE A 277 -12.50 33.52 36.86
N PHE A 278 -12.59 34.24 37.98
CA PHE A 278 -13.86 34.66 38.56
C PHE A 278 -13.72 36.04 39.16
N SER A 279 -14.59 36.96 38.74
CA SER A 279 -14.56 38.36 39.19
C SER A 279 -15.97 38.83 39.53
N PRO A 280 -16.27 39.05 40.82
CA PRO A 280 -17.44 39.82 41.24
C PRO A 280 -17.39 41.25 40.68
N PHE A 281 -18.56 41.82 40.38
CA PHE A 281 -18.74 43.18 39.90
C PHE A 281 -20.11 43.74 40.30
N GLY A 282 -20.32 45.05 40.11
CA GLY A 282 -21.51 45.77 40.55
C GLY A 282 -21.33 46.43 41.92
N GLY A 283 -22.03 47.56 42.15
CA GLY A 283 -21.92 48.32 43.39
C GLY A 283 -22.44 47.58 44.63
N ASP A 284 -23.31 46.60 44.43
CA ASP A 284 -23.86 45.70 45.44
C ASP A 284 -23.07 44.36 45.55
N GLY A 285 -22.14 44.10 44.64
CA GLY A 285 -21.30 42.89 44.61
C GLY A 285 -22.07 41.59 44.33
N THR A 286 -23.33 41.65 43.90
CA THR A 286 -24.20 40.46 43.74
C THR A 286 -23.99 39.71 42.43
N ARG A 287 -23.15 40.22 41.52
CA ARG A 287 -22.93 39.68 40.17
C ARG A 287 -21.48 39.30 39.97
N ALA A 288 -21.20 38.31 39.14
CA ALA A 288 -19.84 37.92 38.78
C ALA A 288 -19.75 37.43 37.33
N VAL A 289 -18.58 37.65 36.72
CA VAL A 289 -18.18 36.98 35.48
C VAL A 289 -17.33 35.79 35.86
N GLN A 290 -17.61 34.64 35.24
CA GLN A 290 -16.80 33.44 35.35
C GLN A 290 -16.33 33.01 33.96
N ALA A 291 -15.05 32.70 33.84
CA ALA A 291 -14.47 32.09 32.66
C ALA A 291 -13.59 30.90 33.04
N GLN A 292 -13.63 29.84 32.25
CA GLN A 292 -12.85 28.62 32.46
C GLN A 292 -12.28 28.14 31.13
N GLY A 293 -11.01 27.78 31.12
CA GLY A 293 -10.36 27.08 30.01
C GLY A 293 -9.84 25.74 30.50
N GLU A 294 -10.08 24.68 29.74
CA GLU A 294 -9.57 23.35 30.03
C GLU A 294 -8.98 22.74 28.75
N TYR A 295 -7.77 22.20 28.86
CA TYR A 295 -7.14 21.41 27.81
C TYR A 295 -6.91 20.01 28.34
N MET A 296 -7.35 19.01 27.59
CA MET A 296 -7.19 17.60 27.93
C MET A 296 -6.50 16.90 26.77
N TYR A 297 -5.37 16.28 27.08
CA TYR A 297 -4.65 15.39 26.20
C TYR A 297 -4.90 13.95 26.61
N TYR A 298 -5.45 13.19 25.69
CA TYR A 298 -5.54 11.74 25.71
C TYR A 298 -4.68 11.20 24.54
N PRO A 299 -4.09 10.00 24.66
CA PRO A 299 -3.38 9.41 23.52
C PRO A 299 -4.33 9.22 22.34
N GLY A 300 -4.07 9.95 21.26
CA GLY A 300 -4.89 9.94 20.06
C GLY A 300 -6.13 10.84 20.09
N ARG A 301 -6.31 11.67 21.14
CA ARG A 301 -7.45 12.59 21.25
C ARG A 301 -7.07 13.81 22.07
N GLN A 302 -7.26 14.99 21.49
CA GLN A 302 -7.05 16.27 22.15
C GLN A 302 -8.37 17.02 22.25
N GLU A 303 -8.66 17.57 23.42
CA GLU A 303 -9.86 18.34 23.66
C GLU A 303 -9.50 19.69 24.27
N GLY A 304 -10.05 20.77 23.73
CA GLY A 304 -10.00 22.10 24.34
C GLY A 304 -11.41 22.55 24.66
N GLN A 305 -11.67 22.99 25.88
CA GLN A 305 -12.95 23.55 26.30
C GLN A 305 -12.75 24.97 26.82
N PHE A 306 -13.66 25.86 26.46
CA PHE A 306 -13.76 27.20 27.00
C PHE A 306 -15.20 27.48 27.43
N ASP A 307 -15.35 27.96 28.65
CA ASP A 307 -16.62 28.29 29.27
C ASP A 307 -16.61 29.76 29.69
N ILE A 308 -17.70 30.46 29.43
CA ILE A 308 -17.89 31.85 29.87
C ILE A 308 -19.33 32.07 30.28
N GLY A 309 -19.54 32.77 31.39
CA GLY A 309 -20.88 33.00 31.91
C GLY A 309 -20.97 34.10 32.94
N LEU A 310 -22.22 34.41 33.28
CA LEU A 310 -22.59 35.35 34.32
C LEU A 310 -23.20 34.59 35.48
N VAL A 311 -22.85 34.99 36.69
CA VAL A 311 -23.39 34.45 37.94
C VAL A 311 -24.05 35.59 38.71
N ASN A 312 -25.24 35.34 39.24
CA ASN A 312 -25.95 36.28 40.10
C ASN A 312 -26.32 35.60 41.42
N ARG A 313 -26.16 36.30 42.54
CA ARG A 313 -26.41 35.78 43.88
C ARG A 313 -27.45 36.61 44.63
N TRP A 314 -28.46 35.94 45.16
CA TRP A 314 -29.52 36.47 46.00
C TRP A 314 -29.49 35.78 47.36
N GLY A 315 -28.74 36.37 48.31
CA GLY A 315 -28.56 35.79 49.65
C GLY A 315 -27.82 34.46 49.59
N SER A 316 -28.50 33.38 49.97
CA SER A 316 -27.95 32.01 49.95
C SER A 316 -28.15 31.30 48.62
N ILE A 317 -28.84 31.92 47.66
CA ILE A 317 -29.11 31.32 46.35
C ILE A 317 -28.23 32.01 45.31
N GLN A 318 -27.63 31.26 44.39
CA GLN A 318 -27.00 31.82 43.19
C GLN A 318 -27.43 31.05 41.94
N ALA A 319 -27.53 31.76 40.84
CA ALA A 319 -27.81 31.18 39.53
C ALA A 319 -26.76 31.64 38.52
N GLY A 320 -26.44 30.75 37.59
CA GLY A 320 -25.46 31.03 36.53
C GLY A 320 -25.95 30.56 35.17
N ALA A 321 -25.61 31.33 34.14
CA ALA A 321 -25.85 31.00 32.74
C ALA A 321 -24.53 31.06 31.98
N PHE A 322 -24.22 29.96 31.28
CA PHE A 322 -22.91 29.73 30.67
C PHE A 322 -23.05 29.30 29.21
N GLY A 323 -22.16 29.83 28.37
CA GLY A 323 -21.85 29.30 27.05
C GLY A 323 -20.55 28.51 27.10
N SER A 324 -20.60 27.25 26.68
CA SER A 324 -19.48 26.32 26.66
C SER A 324 -19.15 25.95 25.22
N PHE A 325 -17.87 26.03 24.86
CA PHE A 325 -17.36 25.68 23.53
C PHE A 325 -16.31 24.60 23.69
N LYS A 326 -16.42 23.50 22.94
CA LYS A 326 -15.45 22.41 22.97
C LYS A 326 -14.93 22.14 21.57
N TYR A 327 -13.62 22.18 21.40
CA TYR A 327 -12.94 21.73 20.20
C TYR A 327 -12.40 20.31 20.42
N LEU A 328 -12.65 19.45 19.45
CA LEU A 328 -12.25 18.05 19.44
C LEU A 328 -11.28 17.82 18.30
N ASN A 329 -10.17 17.16 18.61
CA ASN A 329 -9.25 16.66 17.60
C ASN A 329 -8.93 15.20 17.89
N PHE A 330 -9.15 14.33 16.90
CA PHE A 330 -8.91 12.90 17.01
C PHE A 330 -7.82 12.52 16.03
N LYS A 331 -6.86 11.74 16.53
CA LYS A 331 -5.82 11.15 15.71
C LYS A 331 -6.44 10.18 14.71
N GLY A 332 -6.11 10.33 13.43
CA GLY A 332 -6.68 9.53 12.33
C GLY A 332 -7.96 10.07 11.71
N ASN A 333 -8.54 11.15 12.25
CA ASN A 333 -9.66 11.86 11.63
C ASN A 333 -9.13 13.04 10.79
N GLN A 334 -9.73 13.27 9.61
CA GLN A 334 -9.27 14.30 8.67
C GLN A 334 -9.43 15.73 9.18
N GLN A 335 -10.36 15.97 10.12
CA GLN A 335 -10.70 17.30 10.62
C GLN A 335 -10.91 17.29 12.15
N GLY A 336 -10.53 18.38 12.79
CA GLY A 336 -11.01 18.71 14.13
C GLY A 336 -12.34 19.48 14.07
N GLY A 337 -13.12 19.40 15.14
CA GLY A 337 -14.51 19.85 15.14
C GLY A 337 -14.91 20.61 16.40
N GLY A 338 -15.67 21.70 16.25
CA GLY A 338 -16.16 22.50 17.37
C GLY A 338 -17.61 22.22 17.73
N LEU A 339 -17.89 22.01 19.00
CA LEU A 339 -19.20 21.85 19.63
C LEU A 339 -19.51 23.07 20.53
N GLY A 340 -20.80 23.33 20.76
CA GLY A 340 -21.28 24.43 21.58
C GLY A 340 -22.53 24.07 22.40
N GLN A 341 -22.47 24.31 23.71
CA GLN A 341 -23.49 23.95 24.69
C GLN A 341 -23.83 25.17 25.57
N ALA A 342 -25.12 25.37 25.86
CA ALA A 342 -25.57 26.28 26.91
C ALA A 342 -25.79 25.50 28.21
N ALA A 343 -25.42 26.07 29.34
CA ALA A 343 -25.65 25.49 30.67
C ALA A 343 -26.31 26.52 31.60
N PHE A 344 -27.31 26.06 32.33
CA PHE A 344 -27.95 26.81 33.40
C PHE A 344 -27.77 26.08 34.71
N LEU A 345 -27.38 26.82 35.74
CA LEU A 345 -27.04 26.28 37.06
C LEU A 345 -27.75 27.07 38.15
N PHE A 346 -28.10 26.38 39.23
CA PHE A 346 -28.73 26.96 40.41
C PHE A 346 -28.15 26.31 41.66
N ASP A 347 -27.47 27.09 42.50
CA ASP A 347 -26.85 26.62 43.74
C ASP A 347 -27.49 27.26 44.97
N TYR A 348 -27.63 26.47 46.02
CA TYR A 348 -27.76 26.91 47.39
C TYR A 348 -26.39 26.93 48.07
N VAL A 349 -25.93 28.12 48.48
CA VAL A 349 -24.66 28.40 49.15
C VAL A 349 -24.90 28.47 50.67
N PHE A 350 -24.14 27.70 51.42
CA PHE A 350 -24.16 27.66 52.89
C PHE A 350 -22.76 27.87 53.47
N SER A 351 -22.65 27.99 54.79
CA SER A 351 -21.42 28.42 55.47
C SER A 351 -20.18 27.54 55.25
N ARG A 352 -20.34 26.32 54.72
CA ARG A 352 -19.25 25.38 54.46
C ARG A 352 -19.25 24.82 53.04
N GLY A 353 -20.02 25.38 52.11
CA GLY A 353 -20.13 24.80 50.78
C GLY A 353 -21.29 25.31 49.94
N ARG A 354 -21.58 24.57 48.87
CA ARG A 354 -22.73 24.78 47.98
C ARG A 354 -23.27 23.44 47.48
N ILE A 355 -24.57 23.38 47.22
CA ILE A 355 -25.23 22.26 46.53
C ILE A 355 -26.14 22.87 45.48
N GLY A 356 -26.16 22.31 44.28
CA GLY A 356 -26.93 22.85 43.17
C GLY A 356 -27.41 21.81 42.18
N ILE A 357 -28.17 22.31 41.21
CA ILE A 357 -28.68 21.57 40.06
C ILE A 357 -28.27 22.28 38.77
N PHE A 358 -28.14 21.52 37.69
CA PHE A 358 -27.83 22.06 36.38
C PHE A 358 -28.54 21.31 35.26
N GLY A 359 -28.71 22.01 34.14
CA GLY A 359 -29.19 21.47 32.88
C GLY A 359 -28.39 22.03 31.71
N THR A 360 -28.15 21.21 30.69
CA THR A 360 -27.39 21.61 29.50
C THR A 360 -28.14 21.31 28.20
N GLN A 361 -27.93 22.17 27.21
CA GLN A 361 -28.53 22.04 25.88
C GLN A 361 -27.50 22.42 24.80
N GLY A 362 -27.27 21.52 23.83
CA GLY A 362 -26.43 21.82 22.67
C GLY A 362 -27.08 22.80 21.69
N PHE A 363 -26.34 23.84 21.25
CA PHE A 363 -26.74 24.76 20.18
C PHE A 363 -25.90 24.61 18.91
N LYS A 364 -24.66 24.13 19.03
CA LYS A 364 -23.84 23.64 17.91
C LYS A 364 -23.66 22.13 18.09
N ASN A 365 -24.71 21.41 17.72
CA ASN A 365 -24.94 20.03 18.14
C ASN A 365 -24.01 19.00 17.50
N THR A 366 -23.46 19.28 16.32
CA THR A 366 -22.65 18.32 15.56
C THR A 366 -21.36 18.93 15.07
N ALA A 367 -20.28 18.17 15.09
CA ALA A 367 -19.03 18.51 14.44
C ALA A 367 -18.55 17.34 13.59
N ILE A 368 -18.39 17.55 12.28
CA ILE A 368 -17.85 16.55 11.36
C ILE A 368 -16.36 16.42 11.67
N LEU A 369 -15.90 15.18 11.88
CA LEU A 369 -14.51 14.88 12.20
C LEU A 369 -13.82 14.14 11.05
N ASN A 370 -14.57 13.31 10.32
CA ASN A 370 -14.04 12.60 9.16
C ASN A 370 -15.09 12.51 8.05
N SER A 371 -14.65 12.53 6.79
CA SER A 371 -15.52 12.36 5.63
C SER A 371 -14.80 11.54 4.56
N VAL A 372 -15.30 10.33 4.30
CA VAL A 372 -14.76 9.43 3.27
C VAL A 372 -15.67 9.48 2.05
N GLN A 373 -15.12 9.79 0.88
CA GLN A 373 -15.89 9.76 -0.35
C GLN A 373 -16.06 8.31 -0.82
N LEU A 374 -17.31 7.88 -0.98
CA LEU A 374 -17.68 6.54 -1.46
C LEU A 374 -18.09 6.54 -2.94
N GLY A 375 -18.42 7.71 -3.50
CA GLY A 375 -18.79 7.89 -4.89
C GLY A 375 -18.84 9.36 -5.30
N PRO A 376 -19.21 9.69 -6.55
CA PRO A 376 -19.20 11.07 -7.07
C PRO A 376 -20.00 12.05 -6.21
N GLN A 377 -21.05 11.59 -5.53
CA GLN A 377 -21.89 12.38 -4.61
C GLN A 377 -22.16 11.66 -3.27
N SER A 378 -21.45 10.57 -2.98
CA SER A 378 -21.68 9.74 -1.79
C SER A 378 -20.53 9.85 -0.81
N PHE A 379 -20.85 10.06 0.47
CA PHE A 379 -19.89 10.26 1.55
C PHE A 379 -20.29 9.49 2.81
N LEU A 380 -19.32 8.88 3.48
CA LEU A 380 -19.44 8.40 4.85
C LEU A 380 -18.82 9.41 5.81
N GLN A 381 -19.64 10.02 6.65
CA GLN A 381 -19.20 11.02 7.63
C GLN A 381 -19.19 10.44 9.04
N THR A 382 -18.07 10.63 9.75
CA THR A 382 -17.98 10.45 11.21
C THR A 382 -18.09 11.81 11.86
N TYR A 383 -19.02 11.96 12.81
CA TYR A 383 -19.27 13.23 13.49
C TYR A 383 -19.45 13.04 14.99
N ALA A 384 -18.98 14.02 15.77
CA ALA A 384 -19.30 14.13 17.18
C ALA A 384 -20.64 14.85 17.36
N GLN A 385 -21.45 14.39 18.32
CA GLN A 385 -22.72 15.01 18.66
C GLN A 385 -22.81 15.30 20.16
N ILE A 386 -23.32 16.49 20.54
CA ILE A 386 -23.52 16.88 21.94
C ILE A 386 -24.56 16.00 22.62
N VAL A 387 -24.21 15.59 23.84
CA VAL A 387 -25.03 14.86 24.80
C VAL A 387 -25.55 15.85 25.84
N ASN A 388 -26.88 15.95 25.95
CA ASN A 388 -27.51 16.84 26.94
C ASN A 388 -27.43 16.21 28.33
N GLN A 389 -27.30 17.05 29.36
CA GLN A 389 -27.03 16.62 30.73
C GLN A 389 -27.99 17.30 31.70
N TYR A 390 -28.49 16.54 32.67
CA TYR A 390 -29.30 17.05 33.78
C TYR A 390 -28.81 16.42 35.07
N GLY A 391 -28.45 17.24 36.07
CA GLY A 391 -27.72 16.72 37.20
C GLY A 391 -27.67 17.64 38.41
N GLY A 392 -26.98 17.17 39.44
CA GLY A 392 -26.67 17.90 40.66
C GLY A 392 -25.17 18.10 40.81
N SER A 393 -24.78 19.21 41.43
CA SER A 393 -23.40 19.51 41.80
C SER A 393 -23.30 19.83 43.29
N ALA A 394 -22.14 19.58 43.89
CA ALA A 394 -21.89 19.91 45.28
C ALA A 394 -20.43 20.29 45.48
N LEU A 395 -20.20 21.19 46.43
CA LEU A 395 -18.89 21.48 46.98
C LEU A 395 -19.02 21.60 48.49
N VAL A 396 -18.28 20.79 49.24
CA VAL A 396 -18.37 20.75 50.70
C VAL A 396 -16.98 20.75 51.31
N GLY A 397 -16.75 21.66 52.27
CA GLY A 397 -15.54 21.65 53.10
C GLY A 397 -15.53 20.44 54.02
N VAL A 398 -14.39 19.73 54.07
CA VAL A 398 -14.25 18.46 54.79
C VAL A 398 -13.44 18.61 56.08
N TRP A 399 -12.13 18.82 55.99
CA TRP A 399 -11.23 19.03 57.15
C TRP A 399 -10.29 20.20 56.88
N GLY A 400 -10.01 20.99 57.90
CA GLY A 400 -9.15 22.18 57.77
C GLY A 400 -9.64 23.11 56.64
N ASN A 401 -8.78 23.35 55.64
CA ASN A 401 -9.13 24.11 54.43
C ASN A 401 -9.45 23.21 53.22
N ALA A 402 -9.42 21.89 53.39
CA ALA A 402 -9.70 20.93 52.32
C ALA A 402 -11.19 20.85 52.00
N TYR A 403 -11.50 20.55 50.74
CA TYR A 403 -12.87 20.42 50.27
C TYR A 403 -12.99 19.42 49.14
N ILE A 404 -14.19 18.86 48.99
CA ILE A 404 -14.57 17.99 47.87
C ILE A 404 -15.56 18.76 47.02
N GLU A 405 -15.35 18.78 45.71
CA GLU A 405 -16.28 19.29 44.71
C GLU A 405 -16.63 18.20 43.70
N GLY A 406 -17.81 18.23 43.11
CA GLY A 406 -18.19 17.26 42.10
C GLY A 406 -19.60 17.44 41.56
N ASN A 407 -19.90 16.69 40.50
CA ASN A 407 -21.19 16.64 39.85
C ASN A 407 -21.58 15.21 39.46
N LEU A 408 -22.89 14.99 39.38
CA LEU A 408 -23.51 13.77 38.88
C LEU A 408 -24.66 14.16 37.94
N ALA A 409 -24.66 13.61 36.73
CA ALA A 409 -25.66 13.89 35.71
C ALA A 409 -26.20 12.62 35.05
N TYR A 410 -27.45 12.72 34.61
CA TYR A 410 -28.06 11.81 33.65
C TYR A 410 -27.77 12.30 32.22
N LEU A 411 -27.19 11.43 31.39
CA LEU A 411 -26.75 11.72 30.03
C LEU A 411 -27.73 11.13 29.02
N ARG A 412 -28.34 11.98 28.19
CA ARG A 412 -29.28 11.53 27.15
C ARG A 412 -28.54 11.11 25.88
N ASN A 413 -28.56 9.82 25.60
CA ASN A 413 -27.92 9.26 24.42
C ASN A 413 -28.79 9.50 23.18
N LYS A 414 -28.18 9.98 22.10
CA LYS A 414 -28.86 10.20 20.81
C LYS A 414 -28.63 9.06 19.81
N ASN A 415 -27.81 8.07 20.19
CA ASN A 415 -27.58 6.88 19.39
C ASN A 415 -28.74 5.90 19.62
N PRO A 416 -29.49 5.48 18.58
CA PRO A 416 -30.62 4.56 18.75
C PRO A 416 -30.22 3.19 19.31
N ASN A 417 -28.93 2.83 19.23
CA ASN A 417 -28.40 1.54 19.70
C ASN A 417 -27.80 1.58 21.10
N GLN A 418 -27.90 2.69 21.83
CA GLN A 418 -27.34 2.82 23.18
C GLN A 418 -28.34 3.49 24.12
N SER A 419 -28.41 2.99 25.35
CA SER A 419 -29.23 3.60 26.40
C SER A 419 -28.60 4.88 26.94
N ASP A 420 -29.43 5.70 27.57
CA ASP A 420 -28.99 6.76 28.46
C ASP A 420 -28.09 6.20 29.58
N ALA A 421 -27.19 7.04 30.11
CA ALA A 421 -26.19 6.62 31.09
C ALA A 421 -25.97 7.70 32.18
N PRO A 422 -25.60 7.33 33.41
CA PRO A 422 -25.11 8.29 34.38
C PRO A 422 -23.67 8.70 34.05
N GLY A 423 -23.27 9.91 34.43
CA GLY A 423 -21.88 10.34 34.35
C GLY A 423 -21.60 11.50 35.30
N GLY A 424 -20.36 11.67 35.71
CA GLY A 424 -20.02 12.70 36.69
C GLY A 424 -18.53 12.79 36.97
N SER A 425 -18.18 13.64 37.92
CA SER A 425 -16.81 13.79 38.41
C SER A 425 -16.80 14.20 39.88
N VAL A 426 -15.75 13.81 40.60
CA VAL A 426 -15.49 14.16 42.00
C VAL A 426 -14.03 14.56 42.11
N ARG A 427 -13.76 15.66 42.82
CA ARG A 427 -12.44 16.26 42.98
C ARG A 427 -12.20 16.67 44.43
N LEU A 428 -11.16 16.13 45.03
CA LEU A 428 -10.61 16.56 46.30
C LEU A 428 -9.58 17.68 46.05
N VAL A 429 -9.69 18.77 46.81
CA VAL A 429 -8.71 19.86 46.82
C VAL A 429 -8.18 20.02 48.25
N GLN A 430 -6.88 19.84 48.41
CA GLN A 430 -6.16 19.97 49.68
C GLN A 430 -5.19 21.15 49.58
N PRO A 431 -5.56 22.34 50.10
CA PRO A 431 -4.63 23.46 50.20
C PRO A 431 -3.41 23.08 51.03
N LEU A 432 -2.23 23.36 50.49
CA LEU A 432 -0.93 23.21 51.15
C LEU A 432 -0.48 24.54 51.77
N ASN A 433 -0.82 25.66 51.11
CA ASN A 433 -0.69 27.03 51.61
C ASN A 433 -1.75 27.93 50.93
N GLU A 434 -1.65 29.25 51.07
CA GLU A 434 -2.63 30.19 50.50
C GLU A 434 -2.66 30.23 48.95
N HIS A 435 -1.60 29.77 48.29
CA HIS A 435 -1.41 29.87 46.84
C HIS A 435 -1.26 28.53 46.11
N VAL A 436 -1.13 27.42 46.86
CA VAL A 436 -0.85 26.08 46.31
C VAL A 436 -1.75 25.05 46.96
N ALA A 437 -2.39 24.20 46.15
CA ALA A 437 -3.19 23.06 46.61
C ALA A 437 -2.87 21.79 45.82
N PHE A 438 -2.89 20.64 46.50
CA PHE A 438 -2.93 19.33 45.85
C PHE A 438 -4.34 18.99 45.41
N THR A 439 -4.49 18.34 44.25
CA THR A 439 -5.79 17.94 43.72
C THR A 439 -5.81 16.48 43.28
N ALA A 440 -6.89 15.78 43.60
CA ALA A 440 -7.17 14.43 43.12
C ALA A 440 -8.59 14.40 42.54
N GLU A 441 -8.74 13.98 41.28
CA GLU A 441 -10.01 13.99 40.56
C GLU A 441 -10.29 12.61 39.97
N ALA A 442 -11.53 12.14 40.13
CA ALA A 442 -12.05 10.94 39.51
C ALA A 442 -13.31 11.29 38.69
N GLY A 443 -13.35 10.85 37.44
CA GLY A 443 -14.48 11.03 36.54
C GLY A 443 -14.95 9.70 35.96
N PHE A 444 -16.23 9.62 35.62
CA PHE A 444 -16.82 8.48 34.93
C PHE A 444 -17.86 8.95 33.90
N ASN A 445 -17.93 8.23 32.79
CA ASN A 445 -18.65 8.61 31.58
C ASN A 445 -18.36 10.05 31.14
N GLU A 446 -17.06 10.37 31.12
CA GLU A 446 -16.55 11.68 30.68
C GLU A 446 -16.82 11.90 29.17
N THR A 447 -16.83 10.81 28.40
CA THR A 447 -17.18 10.78 26.97
C THR A 447 -17.99 9.52 26.63
N LEU A 448 -19.02 9.59 25.77
CA LEU A 448 -19.83 8.44 25.35
C LEU A 448 -19.29 7.80 24.07
N LEU A 449 -17.98 7.60 23.99
CA LEU A 449 -17.33 7.16 22.76
C LEU A 449 -17.42 5.65 22.50
N ASN A 450 -17.79 4.86 23.50
CA ASN A 450 -17.94 3.41 23.41
C ASN A 450 -18.95 2.91 24.45
N THR A 451 -19.31 1.63 24.35
CA THR A 451 -20.26 0.95 25.27
C THR A 451 -19.68 0.60 26.64
N ASN A 452 -18.35 0.67 26.80
CA ASN A 452 -17.67 0.37 28.07
C ASN A 452 -17.21 1.69 28.67
N ASP A 453 -17.99 2.19 29.63
CA ASP A 453 -17.84 3.44 30.37
C ASP A 453 -16.43 4.06 30.36
N SER A 454 -16.31 5.36 30.04
CA SER A 454 -15.02 6.06 30.07
C SER A 454 -14.77 6.74 31.42
N GLY A 455 -13.77 6.28 32.16
CA GLY A 455 -13.34 6.82 33.44
C GLY A 455 -11.97 7.48 33.41
N ARG A 456 -11.70 8.34 34.38
CA ARG A 456 -10.42 9.04 34.51
C ARG A 456 -10.09 9.22 35.98
N VAL A 457 -8.84 8.99 36.36
CA VAL A 457 -8.32 9.33 37.70
C VAL A 457 -7.04 10.12 37.52
N VAL A 458 -6.99 11.33 38.06
CA VAL A 458 -5.81 12.21 37.96
C VAL A 458 -5.44 12.86 39.26
N PHE A 459 -4.16 13.20 39.35
CA PHE A 459 -3.57 13.90 40.47
C PHE A 459 -2.79 15.10 39.95
N GLY A 460 -2.74 16.18 40.73
CA GLY A 460 -2.11 17.40 40.27
C GLY A 460 -1.94 18.46 41.32
N LEU A 461 -1.48 19.61 40.85
CA LEU A 461 -1.30 20.82 41.64
C LEU A 461 -2.17 21.93 41.06
N GLN A 462 -2.73 22.72 41.96
CA GLN A 462 -3.44 23.95 41.67
C GLN A 462 -2.63 25.10 42.26
N LEU A 463 -2.51 26.19 41.51
CA LEU A 463 -1.82 27.42 41.86
C LEU A 463 -2.79 28.61 41.76
N GLY A 464 -2.72 29.57 42.67
CA GLY A 464 -3.52 30.80 42.63
C GLY A 464 -4.29 31.09 43.93
N ASN A 465 -5.18 32.08 43.89
CA ASN A 465 -5.87 32.57 45.09
C ASN A 465 -7.25 31.93 45.20
N TYR A 466 -7.49 31.16 46.26
CA TYR A 466 -8.74 30.42 46.48
C TYR A 466 -9.69 31.12 47.44
N ILE A 467 -10.99 30.95 47.22
CA ILE A 467 -12.01 31.21 48.25
C ILE A 467 -12.31 29.88 48.93
N HIS A 468 -12.04 29.78 50.23
CA HIS A 468 -12.29 28.56 50.98
C HIS A 468 -13.78 28.40 51.31
N PRO A 469 -14.33 27.18 51.33
CA PRO A 469 -15.77 26.97 51.57
C PRO A 469 -16.24 27.47 52.93
N LYS A 470 -15.36 27.42 53.94
CA LYS A 470 -15.61 27.98 55.28
C LYS A 470 -15.87 29.49 55.28
N ASP A 471 -15.50 30.18 54.20
CA ASP A 471 -15.67 31.63 54.06
C ASP A 471 -16.90 31.98 53.21
N TYR A 472 -17.61 31.00 52.63
CA TYR A 472 -18.80 31.24 51.78
C TYR A 472 -19.96 31.87 52.56
N GLY A 473 -20.09 31.57 53.85
CA GLY A 473 -21.09 32.18 54.74
C GLY A 473 -20.74 33.61 55.15
N LYS A 474 -19.48 34.04 54.97
CA LYS A 474 -19.00 35.38 55.31
C LYS A 474 -19.03 36.33 54.12
N THR A 475 -19.18 35.81 52.90
CA THR A 475 -19.22 36.61 51.67
C THR A 475 -20.66 36.75 51.16
N LYS A 476 -21.06 37.98 50.83
CA LYS A 476 -22.33 38.26 50.15
C LYS A 476 -22.22 38.19 48.63
N SER A 477 -21.00 38.24 48.10
CA SER A 477 -20.70 38.16 46.67
C SER A 477 -20.86 36.73 46.13
N PRO A 478 -21.16 36.53 44.84
CA PRO A 478 -21.16 35.21 44.20
C PRO A 478 -19.89 34.41 44.46
N VAL A 479 -20.01 33.08 44.46
CA VAL A 479 -18.86 32.15 44.47
C VAL A 479 -18.79 31.40 43.15
N PRO A 480 -17.61 30.93 42.71
CA PRO A 480 -17.49 30.19 41.45
C PRO A 480 -18.48 29.03 41.37
N MET A 481 -19.11 28.80 40.23
CA MET A 481 -20.01 27.66 40.00
C MET A 481 -19.27 26.50 39.31
N ASP A 482 -19.74 25.27 39.51
CA ASP A 482 -19.19 24.09 38.83
C ASP A 482 -19.82 23.92 37.44
N VAL A 483 -19.17 24.42 36.39
CA VAL A 483 -19.69 24.35 35.03
C VAL A 483 -19.50 22.92 34.48
N PRO A 484 -20.58 22.20 34.12
CA PRO A 484 -20.47 20.84 33.62
C PRO A 484 -19.70 20.80 32.29
N ARG A 485 -18.75 19.85 32.18
CA ARG A 485 -17.98 19.62 30.96
C ARG A 485 -18.90 19.31 29.77
N VAL A 486 -18.53 19.78 28.57
CA VAL A 486 -19.25 19.40 27.34
C VAL A 486 -18.99 17.94 27.04
N ARG A 487 -20.05 17.12 27.03
CA ARG A 487 -20.00 15.70 26.70
C ARG A 487 -20.56 15.45 25.31
N TYR A 488 -20.03 14.42 24.65
CA TYR A 488 -20.38 14.08 23.28
C TYR A 488 -20.26 12.57 23.03
N GLN A 489 -20.90 12.14 21.94
CA GLN A 489 -20.86 10.79 21.39
C GLN A 489 -20.38 10.84 19.93
N LEU A 490 -19.81 9.75 19.42
CA LEU A 490 -19.44 9.63 18.00
C LEU A 490 -20.48 8.83 17.24
N LEU A 491 -20.83 9.30 16.05
CA LEU A 491 -21.80 8.68 15.14
C LEU A 491 -21.28 8.68 13.71
N THR A 492 -21.78 7.75 12.91
CA THR A 492 -21.53 7.69 11.46
C THR A 492 -22.83 7.87 10.69
N ARG A 493 -22.78 8.58 9.56
CA ARG A 493 -23.90 8.66 8.61
C ARG A 493 -23.39 8.61 7.19
N ARG A 494 -24.16 7.99 6.29
CA ARG A 494 -23.93 8.06 4.86
C ARG A 494 -24.80 9.15 4.25
N LEU A 495 -24.26 9.90 3.30
CA LEU A 495 -24.94 10.97 2.59
C LEU A 495 -24.75 10.77 1.09
N GLY A 496 -25.82 10.92 0.30
CA GLY A 496 -25.80 10.78 -1.16
C GLY A 496 -26.00 9.35 -1.65
N ASN A 497 -26.08 9.19 -2.98
CA ASN A 497 -26.30 7.91 -3.66
C ASN A 497 -24.99 7.39 -4.29
N SER A 498 -24.71 6.11 -4.17
CA SER A 498 -23.51 5.44 -4.68
C SER A 498 -23.86 4.57 -5.87
N PRO A 499 -22.98 4.39 -6.87
CA PRO A 499 -23.27 3.48 -7.97
C PRO A 499 -23.34 2.02 -7.48
N PRO A 500 -24.17 1.19 -8.12
CA PRO A 500 -24.28 -0.23 -7.80
C PRO A 500 -23.00 -0.98 -8.19
N VAL A 501 -22.80 -2.18 -7.65
CA VAL A 501 -21.69 -3.07 -7.99
C VAL A 501 -22.20 -4.20 -8.90
N ALA A 502 -21.74 -4.22 -10.15
CA ALA A 502 -22.04 -5.27 -11.11
C ALA A 502 -21.19 -6.52 -10.86
N ASN A 503 -21.82 -7.70 -10.87
CA ASN A 503 -21.13 -8.99 -10.84
C ASN A 503 -21.74 -9.90 -11.90
N ALA A 504 -21.01 -10.20 -12.98
CA ALA A 504 -21.49 -11.03 -14.07
C ALA A 504 -21.28 -12.55 -13.85
N GLY A 505 -20.78 -12.95 -12.67
CA GLY A 505 -20.35 -14.32 -12.40
C GLY A 505 -18.97 -14.65 -12.99
N PRO A 506 -18.44 -15.84 -12.68
CA PRO A 506 -17.15 -16.31 -13.22
C PRO A 506 -17.28 -16.78 -14.67
N ASP A 507 -16.14 -16.80 -15.39
CA ASP A 507 -16.05 -17.41 -16.72
C ASP A 507 -16.42 -18.90 -16.69
N GLN A 508 -17.20 -19.34 -17.67
CA GLN A 508 -17.68 -20.71 -17.83
C GLN A 508 -16.91 -21.40 -18.95
N VAL A 509 -15.93 -22.24 -18.60
CA VAL A 509 -15.06 -22.92 -19.56
C VAL A 509 -15.37 -24.41 -19.60
N GLY A 510 -15.50 -24.95 -20.81
CA GLY A 510 -15.71 -26.37 -21.03
C GLY A 510 -17.16 -26.83 -20.84
N VAL A 511 -18.13 -25.92 -20.97
CA VAL A 511 -19.55 -26.28 -20.92
C VAL A 511 -19.94 -27.06 -22.18
N PRO A 512 -20.81 -28.07 -22.10
CA PRO A 512 -21.37 -28.69 -23.30
C PRO A 512 -22.10 -27.65 -24.16
N GLY A 513 -22.21 -27.91 -25.47
CA GLY A 513 -23.18 -27.18 -26.30
C GLY A 513 -24.60 -27.40 -25.77
N GLY A 514 -25.44 -26.37 -25.83
CA GLY A 514 -26.80 -26.38 -25.25
C GLY A 514 -27.09 -25.13 -24.42
N THR A 515 -28.10 -25.20 -23.56
CA THR A 515 -28.52 -24.06 -22.72
C THR A 515 -27.49 -23.75 -21.63
N VAL A 516 -26.99 -22.52 -21.62
CA VAL A 516 -26.06 -21.98 -20.62
C VAL A 516 -26.74 -20.84 -19.86
N THR A 517 -26.49 -20.77 -18.54
CA THR A 517 -27.05 -19.72 -17.66
C THR A 517 -25.98 -18.70 -17.30
N LEU A 518 -26.30 -17.41 -17.43
CA LEU A 518 -25.53 -16.30 -16.89
C LEU A 518 -26.19 -15.85 -15.57
N ASP A 519 -25.38 -15.65 -14.52
CA ASP A 519 -25.88 -15.34 -13.18
C ASP A 519 -25.26 -14.06 -12.63
N GLY A 520 -26.07 -13.01 -12.61
CA GLY A 520 -25.74 -11.69 -12.13
C GLY A 520 -26.24 -11.39 -10.72
N SER A 521 -26.88 -12.36 -10.06
CA SER A 521 -27.62 -12.17 -8.79
C SER A 521 -26.74 -11.76 -7.60
N ALA A 522 -25.41 -11.84 -7.73
CA ALA A 522 -24.46 -11.34 -6.76
C ALA A 522 -24.18 -9.83 -6.89
N SER A 523 -24.80 -9.14 -7.85
CA SER A 523 -24.76 -7.68 -7.96
C SER A 523 -25.57 -7.04 -6.83
N TYR A 524 -25.13 -5.90 -6.31
CA TYR A 524 -25.82 -5.22 -5.21
C TYR A 524 -25.57 -3.72 -5.23
N ASP A 525 -26.48 -2.96 -4.63
CA ASP A 525 -26.24 -1.55 -4.36
C ASP A 525 -25.71 -1.36 -2.93
N PRO A 526 -24.61 -0.61 -2.72
CA PRO A 526 -24.08 -0.33 -1.40
C PRO A 526 -25.03 0.43 -0.47
N ASP A 527 -25.92 1.26 -1.00
CA ASP A 527 -26.97 1.98 -0.27
C ASP A 527 -28.24 1.14 -0.07
N ASN A 528 -28.19 -0.11 -0.54
CA ASN A 528 -29.27 -1.08 -0.48
C ASN A 528 -30.51 -0.64 -1.29
N ASP A 529 -30.28 0.21 -2.28
CA ASP A 529 -31.27 0.61 -3.27
C ASP A 529 -31.59 -0.54 -4.23
N PRO A 530 -32.83 -0.63 -4.74
CA PRO A 530 -33.17 -1.59 -5.79
C PRO A 530 -32.34 -1.38 -7.05
N ILE A 531 -31.85 -2.47 -7.65
CA ILE A 531 -31.09 -2.44 -8.91
C ILE A 531 -31.84 -3.13 -10.05
N THR A 532 -31.63 -2.62 -11.25
CA THR A 532 -32.07 -3.21 -12.51
C THR A 532 -30.89 -3.85 -13.23
N TYR A 533 -31.15 -4.86 -14.06
CA TYR A 533 -30.13 -5.62 -14.78
C TYR A 533 -30.28 -5.43 -16.28
N GLN A 534 -29.17 -5.45 -17.01
CA GLN A 534 -29.15 -5.49 -18.47
C GLN A 534 -27.94 -6.28 -18.95
N TRP A 535 -28.20 -7.45 -19.53
CA TRP A 535 -27.22 -8.28 -20.22
C TRP A 535 -27.12 -7.90 -21.68
N THR A 536 -25.90 -7.79 -22.19
CA THR A 536 -25.61 -7.60 -23.61
C THR A 536 -24.48 -8.53 -24.03
N GLN A 537 -24.61 -9.14 -25.20
CA GLN A 537 -23.51 -9.86 -25.80
C GLN A 537 -22.54 -8.85 -26.45
N ILE A 538 -21.25 -9.01 -26.18
CA ILE A 538 -20.19 -8.13 -26.69
C ILE A 538 -19.10 -8.88 -27.47
N GLY A 539 -19.19 -10.21 -27.60
CA GLY A 539 -18.26 -11.01 -28.40
C GLY A 539 -18.76 -12.43 -28.69
N GLY A 540 -18.19 -13.04 -29.74
CA GLY A 540 -18.60 -14.35 -30.25
C GLY A 540 -19.76 -14.32 -31.24
N ASN A 541 -20.22 -15.48 -31.68
CA ASN A 541 -21.37 -15.60 -32.59
C ASN A 541 -22.64 -15.09 -31.91
N SER A 542 -23.46 -14.31 -32.63
CA SER A 542 -24.67 -13.70 -32.05
C SER A 542 -25.66 -14.76 -31.55
N VAL A 543 -26.15 -14.58 -30.33
CA VAL A 543 -27.16 -15.43 -29.69
C VAL A 543 -28.29 -14.59 -29.09
N THR A 544 -29.47 -15.19 -28.98
CA THR A 544 -30.61 -14.58 -28.31
C THR A 544 -30.58 -14.93 -26.82
N LEU A 545 -30.59 -13.91 -25.96
CA LEU A 545 -30.76 -14.05 -24.51
C LEU A 545 -32.25 -14.15 -24.16
N ALA A 546 -32.63 -15.09 -23.29
CA ALA A 546 -34.02 -15.32 -22.92
C ALA A 546 -34.66 -14.11 -22.20
N THR A 547 -34.03 -13.63 -21.13
CA THR A 547 -34.52 -12.50 -20.32
C THR A 547 -33.34 -11.58 -19.96
N PRO A 548 -32.88 -10.74 -20.90
CA PRO A 548 -31.66 -9.94 -20.71
C PRO A 548 -31.77 -8.92 -19.58
N THR A 549 -32.97 -8.63 -19.07
CA THR A 549 -33.19 -7.71 -17.95
C THR A 549 -33.32 -8.40 -16.58
N ALA A 550 -33.22 -9.73 -16.54
CA ALA A 550 -33.28 -10.49 -15.29
C ALA A 550 -31.88 -10.68 -14.68
N ALA A 551 -31.84 -10.86 -13.35
CA ALA A 551 -30.60 -11.17 -12.64
C ALA A 551 -29.94 -12.45 -13.17
N LYS A 552 -30.73 -13.45 -13.56
CA LYS A 552 -30.28 -14.66 -14.24
C LYS A 552 -30.93 -14.76 -15.62
N THR A 553 -30.16 -15.10 -16.63
CA THR A 553 -30.65 -15.27 -18.00
C THR A 553 -29.97 -16.46 -18.67
N THR A 554 -30.54 -16.97 -19.75
CA THR A 554 -30.01 -18.12 -20.48
C THR A 554 -29.84 -17.83 -21.96
N PHE A 555 -28.93 -18.54 -22.61
CA PHE A 555 -28.80 -18.60 -24.06
C PHE A 555 -28.41 -20.03 -24.50
N THR A 556 -28.51 -20.32 -25.79
CA THR A 556 -28.07 -21.61 -26.35
C THR A 556 -26.68 -21.47 -26.97
N ALA A 557 -25.69 -22.12 -26.37
CA ALA A 557 -24.31 -22.18 -26.86
C ALA A 557 -24.14 -23.29 -27.91
N VAL A 558 -23.41 -22.99 -28.97
CA VAL A 558 -22.98 -23.98 -29.97
C VAL A 558 -21.67 -24.60 -29.52
N ALA A 559 -21.56 -25.92 -29.63
CA ALA A 559 -20.34 -26.66 -29.28
C ALA A 559 -19.10 -26.10 -30.01
N GLY A 560 -17.99 -25.96 -29.30
CA GLY A 560 -16.72 -25.44 -29.83
C GLY A 560 -16.66 -23.91 -29.95
N GLN A 561 -17.72 -23.16 -29.61
CA GLN A 561 -17.76 -21.69 -29.72
C GLN A 561 -17.44 -20.99 -28.40
N THR A 562 -17.03 -19.72 -28.50
CA THR A 562 -16.81 -18.82 -27.35
C THR A 562 -17.67 -17.56 -27.46
N TYR A 563 -18.24 -17.13 -26.33
CA TYR A 563 -19.15 -15.98 -26.21
C TYR A 563 -18.68 -15.06 -25.08
N ILE A 564 -18.88 -13.75 -25.21
CA ILE A 564 -18.57 -12.76 -24.17
C ILE A 564 -19.82 -11.92 -23.90
N PHE A 565 -20.20 -11.81 -22.63
CA PHE A 565 -21.35 -11.03 -22.19
C PHE A 565 -20.94 -9.94 -21.20
N LYS A 566 -21.60 -8.80 -21.28
CA LYS A 566 -21.53 -7.69 -20.33
C LYS A 566 -22.84 -7.61 -19.56
N LEU A 567 -22.76 -7.58 -18.25
CA LEU A 567 -23.85 -7.19 -17.36
C LEU A 567 -23.67 -5.72 -16.99
N THR A 568 -24.71 -4.92 -17.20
CA THR A 568 -24.84 -3.58 -16.63
C THR A 568 -25.91 -3.62 -15.54
N VAL A 569 -25.65 -3.04 -14.38
CA VAL A 569 -26.66 -2.82 -13.33
C VAL A 569 -26.82 -1.34 -13.06
N THR A 570 -28.05 -0.90 -12.82
CA THR A 570 -28.42 0.50 -12.60
C THR A 570 -29.32 0.61 -11.37
N ASP A 571 -29.00 1.54 -10.48
CA ASP A 571 -29.80 1.84 -9.29
C ASP A 571 -31.02 2.74 -9.60
N THR A 572 -31.82 3.05 -8.58
CA THR A 572 -32.95 3.98 -8.70
C THR A 572 -32.55 5.44 -8.91
N GLY A 573 -31.32 5.81 -8.59
CA GLY A 573 -30.74 7.14 -8.84
C GLY A 573 -30.17 7.32 -10.25
N GLY A 574 -30.20 6.28 -11.09
CA GLY A 574 -29.69 6.28 -12.45
C GLY A 574 -28.17 6.04 -12.56
N LEU A 575 -27.47 5.79 -11.46
CA LEU A 575 -26.06 5.42 -11.50
C LEU A 575 -25.93 3.96 -11.90
N SER A 576 -24.86 3.64 -12.65
CA SER A 576 -24.68 2.32 -13.22
C SER A 576 -23.24 1.85 -13.20
N SER A 577 -23.09 0.52 -13.18
CA SER A 577 -21.81 -0.19 -13.21
C SER A 577 -21.90 -1.39 -14.14
N SER A 578 -20.77 -1.96 -14.55
CA SER A 578 -20.75 -3.11 -15.45
C SER A 578 -19.66 -4.13 -15.14
N ALA A 579 -19.94 -5.39 -15.47
CA ALA A 579 -19.02 -6.52 -15.38
C ALA A 579 -19.13 -7.41 -16.63
N THR A 580 -18.13 -8.25 -16.91
CA THR A 580 -18.13 -9.16 -18.06
C THR A 580 -17.88 -10.60 -17.66
N THR A 581 -18.43 -11.54 -18.43
CA THR A 581 -18.18 -12.99 -18.29
C THR A 581 -18.01 -13.63 -19.66
N ARG A 582 -17.14 -14.64 -19.74
CA ARG A 582 -16.89 -15.44 -20.94
C ARG A 582 -17.48 -16.84 -20.81
N VAL A 583 -18.01 -17.38 -21.90
CA VAL A 583 -18.48 -18.77 -22.00
C VAL A 583 -17.75 -19.46 -23.15
N THR A 584 -17.12 -20.61 -22.89
CA THR A 584 -16.45 -21.45 -23.90
C THR A 584 -17.05 -22.85 -23.90
N ALA A 585 -17.69 -23.23 -24.99
CA ALA A 585 -18.32 -24.53 -25.14
C ALA A 585 -17.35 -25.60 -25.72
N THR A 586 -17.37 -26.82 -25.19
CA THR A 586 -16.54 -27.93 -25.70
C THR A 586 -17.12 -28.57 -26.95
N THR A 587 -16.24 -29.04 -27.84
CA THR A 587 -16.59 -29.94 -28.96
C THR A 587 -16.70 -31.39 -28.45
N PRO A 588 -17.79 -32.13 -28.69
CA PRO A 588 -17.87 -33.55 -28.38
C PRO A 588 -16.83 -34.37 -29.17
N ALA A 589 -16.19 -35.34 -28.53
CA ALA A 589 -15.26 -36.25 -29.20
C ALA A 589 -16.01 -37.23 -30.13
N THR A 590 -15.49 -37.44 -31.35
CA THR A 590 -16.05 -38.37 -32.33
C THR A 590 -15.56 -39.80 -32.06
N ALA A 591 -16.44 -40.80 -32.20
CA ALA A 591 -16.07 -42.21 -32.09
C ALA A 591 -15.26 -42.68 -33.32
N THR A 592 -14.14 -43.35 -33.09
CA THR A 592 -13.24 -43.85 -34.13
C THR A 592 -12.82 -45.29 -33.86
N ILE A 593 -12.98 -46.17 -34.85
CA ILE A 593 -12.45 -47.54 -34.80
C ILE A 593 -11.01 -47.49 -35.33
N VAL A 594 -10.06 -47.66 -34.42
CA VAL A 594 -8.62 -47.65 -34.75
C VAL A 594 -8.19 -48.98 -35.35
N ARG A 595 -8.83 -50.09 -34.95
CA ARG A 595 -8.49 -51.45 -35.39
C ARG A 595 -9.64 -52.45 -35.25
N PHE A 596 -9.82 -53.36 -36.21
CA PHE A 596 -10.64 -54.57 -36.07
C PHE A 596 -10.21 -55.67 -37.06
N ASP A 597 -9.47 -56.68 -36.58
CA ASP A 597 -8.87 -57.74 -37.42
C ASP A 597 -9.25 -59.15 -36.96
N ALA A 598 -9.19 -60.13 -37.86
CA ALA A 598 -9.26 -61.57 -37.57
C ALA A 598 -7.95 -62.26 -37.93
N THR A 599 -7.38 -63.09 -37.03
CA THR A 599 -6.09 -63.77 -37.28
C THR A 599 -6.07 -65.19 -36.71
N PRO A 600 -5.81 -66.23 -37.54
CA PRO A 600 -5.74 -66.20 -39.00
C PRO A 600 -7.13 -65.94 -39.61
N ASN A 601 -7.18 -65.24 -40.74
CA ASN A 601 -8.43 -64.96 -41.47
C ASN A 601 -8.85 -66.10 -42.42
N GLN A 602 -8.06 -67.17 -42.51
CA GLN A 602 -8.30 -68.39 -43.27
C GLN A 602 -8.04 -69.57 -42.36
N ILE A 603 -9.00 -70.46 -42.22
CA ILE A 603 -8.94 -71.62 -41.32
C ILE A 603 -9.56 -72.85 -41.99
N SER A 604 -9.27 -74.05 -41.49
CA SER A 604 -10.13 -75.20 -41.79
C SER A 604 -11.39 -75.14 -40.92
N ALA A 605 -12.45 -75.86 -41.32
CA ALA A 605 -13.73 -75.79 -40.62
C ALA A 605 -13.58 -76.16 -39.14
N GLY A 606 -14.06 -75.28 -38.24
CA GLY A 606 -14.03 -75.49 -36.79
C GLY A 606 -12.70 -75.17 -36.11
N GLN A 607 -11.68 -74.72 -36.85
CA GLN A 607 -10.45 -74.19 -36.26
C GLN A 607 -10.67 -72.78 -35.71
N SER A 608 -9.77 -72.33 -34.83
CA SER A 608 -9.90 -71.03 -34.16
C SER A 608 -9.28 -69.87 -34.96
N SER A 609 -9.97 -68.73 -34.96
CA SER A 609 -9.46 -67.42 -35.38
C SER A 609 -9.64 -66.43 -34.23
N THR A 610 -8.74 -65.46 -34.07
CA THR A 610 -8.81 -64.46 -33.00
C THR A 610 -9.17 -63.10 -33.57
N LEU A 611 -10.26 -62.51 -33.10
CA LEU A 611 -10.65 -61.13 -33.37
C LEU A 611 -9.92 -60.17 -32.42
N THR A 612 -9.45 -59.02 -32.89
CA THR A 612 -8.81 -57.98 -32.05
C THR A 612 -9.27 -56.59 -32.46
N TRP A 613 -9.61 -55.72 -31.50
CA TRP A 613 -10.10 -54.36 -31.78
C TRP A 613 -9.57 -53.28 -30.84
N ILE A 614 -9.59 -52.03 -31.33
CA ILE A 614 -9.32 -50.80 -30.57
C ILE A 614 -10.27 -49.70 -31.08
N VAL A 615 -10.98 -49.05 -30.17
CA VAL A 615 -11.96 -47.99 -30.41
C VAL A 615 -11.70 -46.81 -29.47
N GLN A 616 -11.86 -45.58 -29.96
CA GLN A 616 -11.73 -44.35 -29.19
C GLN A 616 -13.03 -43.55 -29.29
N GLY A 617 -13.37 -42.76 -28.26
CA GLY A 617 -14.49 -41.80 -28.29
C GLY A 617 -15.90 -42.41 -28.39
N ALA A 618 -16.06 -43.72 -28.20
CA ALA A 618 -17.34 -44.41 -28.26
C ALA A 618 -18.01 -44.52 -26.87
N THR A 619 -19.32 -44.36 -26.81
CA THR A 619 -20.15 -44.61 -25.62
C THR A 619 -20.45 -46.09 -25.43
N SER A 620 -20.50 -46.89 -26.50
CA SER A 620 -20.60 -48.35 -26.45
C SER A 620 -19.98 -49.02 -27.67
N VAL A 621 -19.47 -50.24 -27.51
CA VAL A 621 -18.91 -51.07 -28.60
C VAL A 621 -19.54 -52.46 -28.57
N SER A 622 -19.94 -52.99 -29.72
CA SER A 622 -20.48 -54.35 -29.85
C SER A 622 -19.99 -55.06 -31.11
N ILE A 623 -19.96 -56.40 -31.07
CA ILE A 623 -19.62 -57.25 -32.21
C ILE A 623 -20.75 -58.27 -32.44
N ASN A 624 -21.15 -58.47 -33.70
CA ASN A 624 -22.21 -59.42 -34.06
C ASN A 624 -21.76 -60.91 -33.96
N ASN A 625 -22.57 -61.83 -34.50
CA ASN A 625 -22.32 -63.28 -34.49
C ASN A 625 -22.14 -63.88 -33.09
N GLY A 626 -22.95 -63.41 -32.13
CA GLY A 626 -23.04 -63.98 -30.78
C GLY A 626 -22.04 -63.45 -29.75
N ILE A 627 -21.21 -62.45 -30.08
CA ILE A 627 -20.23 -61.86 -29.14
C ILE A 627 -20.88 -60.79 -28.24
N GLY A 628 -21.65 -59.87 -28.81
CA GLY A 628 -22.39 -58.85 -28.04
C GLY A 628 -21.53 -57.64 -27.64
N ASN A 629 -21.85 -57.03 -26.49
CA ASN A 629 -21.16 -55.83 -26.00
C ASN A 629 -19.74 -56.15 -25.54
N VAL A 630 -18.81 -55.31 -25.94
CA VAL A 630 -17.38 -55.46 -25.63
C VAL A 630 -16.80 -54.14 -25.14
N ALA A 631 -15.65 -54.22 -24.45
CA ALA A 631 -14.88 -53.05 -24.07
C ALA A 631 -14.31 -52.31 -25.31
N ALA A 632 -13.92 -51.05 -25.14
CA ALA A 632 -13.40 -50.21 -26.22
C ALA A 632 -12.13 -50.79 -26.90
N SER A 633 -11.36 -51.60 -26.18
CA SER A 633 -10.29 -52.43 -26.76
C SER A 633 -10.39 -53.84 -26.20
N GLY A 634 -10.00 -54.83 -27.01
CA GLY A 634 -10.08 -56.22 -26.59
C GLY A 634 -9.76 -57.22 -27.68
N SER A 635 -9.87 -58.49 -27.32
CA SER A 635 -9.73 -59.63 -28.23
C SER A 635 -10.66 -60.76 -27.81
N THR A 636 -11.15 -61.53 -28.79
CA THR A 636 -11.93 -62.75 -28.54
C THR A 636 -11.65 -63.81 -29.59
N THR A 637 -11.66 -65.07 -29.19
CA THR A 637 -11.46 -66.21 -30.09
C THR A 637 -12.81 -66.71 -30.61
N VAL A 638 -12.87 -67.00 -31.91
CA VAL A 638 -14.03 -67.54 -32.62
C VAL A 638 -13.61 -68.82 -33.36
N SER A 639 -14.54 -69.73 -33.63
CA SER A 639 -14.24 -70.99 -34.35
C SER A 639 -15.31 -71.34 -35.37
N PRO A 640 -15.48 -70.52 -36.43
CA PRO A 640 -16.56 -70.72 -37.38
C PRO A 640 -16.32 -71.96 -38.25
N THR A 641 -17.38 -72.68 -38.58
CA THR A 641 -17.35 -73.86 -39.48
C THR A 641 -17.60 -73.50 -40.94
N ALA A 642 -18.02 -72.27 -41.21
CA ALA A 642 -18.18 -71.68 -42.54
C ALA A 642 -17.61 -70.26 -42.57
N THR A 643 -17.34 -69.72 -43.76
CA THR A 643 -16.88 -68.34 -43.91
C THR A 643 -17.84 -67.36 -43.23
N THR A 644 -17.34 -66.60 -42.25
CA THR A 644 -18.15 -65.75 -41.37
C THR A 644 -17.58 -64.33 -41.32
N THR A 645 -18.44 -63.33 -41.51
CA THR A 645 -18.10 -61.90 -41.40
C THR A 645 -18.55 -61.36 -40.06
N TYR A 646 -17.61 -60.92 -39.23
CA TYR A 646 -17.86 -60.20 -37.98
C TYR A 646 -17.91 -58.70 -38.25
N THR A 647 -18.86 -58.00 -37.63
CA THR A 647 -19.06 -56.56 -37.73
C THR A 647 -18.99 -55.95 -36.33
N LEU A 648 -18.04 -55.04 -36.12
CA LEU A 648 -17.90 -54.24 -34.92
C LEU A 648 -18.65 -52.91 -35.12
N THR A 649 -19.47 -52.53 -34.15
CA THR A 649 -20.22 -51.26 -34.13
C THR A 649 -19.80 -50.44 -32.91
N ALA A 650 -19.31 -49.23 -33.14
CA ALA A 650 -18.99 -48.26 -32.10
C ALA A 650 -19.99 -47.10 -32.17
N VAL A 651 -20.70 -46.87 -31.06
CA VAL A 651 -21.71 -45.80 -30.93
C VAL A 651 -21.01 -44.57 -30.37
N GLY A 652 -21.11 -43.44 -31.05
CA GLY A 652 -20.61 -42.14 -30.57
C GLY A 652 -21.72 -41.08 -30.52
N PRO A 653 -21.46 -39.92 -29.91
CA PRO A 653 -22.42 -38.81 -29.81
C PRO A 653 -22.97 -38.32 -31.17
N ASN A 654 -22.23 -38.56 -32.25
CA ASN A 654 -22.55 -38.11 -33.62
C ASN A 654 -22.97 -39.26 -34.55
N GLY A 655 -23.28 -40.44 -34.01
CA GLY A 655 -23.70 -41.62 -34.78
C GLY A 655 -22.78 -42.82 -34.61
N ASN A 656 -23.10 -43.89 -35.32
CA ASN A 656 -22.40 -45.17 -35.23
C ASN A 656 -21.36 -45.28 -36.34
N VAL A 657 -20.18 -45.78 -36.01
CA VAL A 657 -19.16 -46.21 -36.98
C VAL A 657 -19.00 -47.73 -36.91
N THR A 658 -18.81 -48.38 -38.05
CA THR A 658 -18.72 -49.86 -38.14
C THR A 658 -17.47 -50.32 -38.88
N ALA A 659 -16.92 -51.48 -38.52
CA ALA A 659 -15.82 -52.14 -39.22
C ALA A 659 -16.09 -53.65 -39.34
N ASN A 660 -15.55 -54.31 -40.37
CA ASN A 660 -15.74 -55.74 -40.62
C ASN A 660 -14.42 -56.53 -40.55
N ALA A 661 -14.46 -57.75 -40.01
CA ALA A 661 -13.39 -58.74 -40.05
C ALA A 661 -13.95 -60.08 -40.55
N ILE A 662 -13.32 -60.69 -41.56
CA ILE A 662 -13.83 -61.91 -42.22
C ILE A 662 -12.92 -63.10 -41.90
N VAL A 663 -13.51 -64.22 -41.50
CA VAL A 663 -12.83 -65.52 -41.32
C VAL A 663 -13.34 -66.48 -42.40
N THR A 664 -12.47 -67.00 -43.26
CA THR A 664 -12.80 -67.85 -44.42
C THR A 664 -12.43 -69.31 -44.18
N VAL A 665 -13.24 -70.26 -44.67
CA VAL A 665 -13.04 -71.71 -44.45
C VAL A 665 -12.83 -72.47 -45.78
N GLY A 666 -11.71 -73.21 -45.96
CA GLY A 666 -11.41 -73.95 -47.22
C GLY A 666 -10.35 -75.08 -47.14
N ALA A 667 -10.28 -75.97 -48.16
CA ALA A 667 -9.42 -77.17 -48.25
C ALA A 667 -8.18 -76.99 -49.15
N GLY A 668 -7.03 -77.57 -48.76
CA GLY A 668 -5.68 -77.23 -49.24
C GLY A 668 -5.32 -77.59 -50.69
N GLY A 669 -4.61 -76.69 -51.37
CA GLY A 669 -3.98 -76.87 -52.68
C GLY A 669 -2.62 -76.15 -52.74
N THR A 670 -1.78 -76.49 -53.71
CA THR A 670 -0.44 -75.90 -53.94
C THR A 670 -0.49 -74.38 -53.86
N THR A 671 0.24 -73.83 -52.91
CA THR A 671 0.13 -72.42 -52.55
C THR A 671 1.26 -71.62 -53.18
N SER A 672 0.92 -70.66 -54.04
CA SER A 672 1.83 -69.56 -54.37
C SER A 672 2.08 -68.76 -53.09
N ALA A 673 3.34 -68.43 -52.81
CA ALA A 673 3.64 -67.57 -51.66
C ALA A 673 2.97 -66.20 -51.85
N GLN A 674 2.28 -65.74 -50.81
CA GLN A 674 1.78 -64.37 -50.72
C GLN A 674 2.27 -63.77 -49.40
N ILE A 675 2.77 -62.54 -49.46
CA ILE A 675 3.07 -61.74 -48.27
C ILE A 675 1.76 -61.07 -47.89
N ILE A 676 1.13 -61.56 -46.82
CA ILE A 676 -0.12 -61.01 -46.30
C ILE A 676 0.14 -59.70 -45.55
N ARG A 677 1.26 -59.65 -44.82
CA ARG A 677 1.65 -58.48 -44.03
C ARG A 677 3.16 -58.44 -43.89
N PHE A 678 3.74 -57.26 -44.05
CA PHE A 678 5.10 -56.97 -43.64
C PHE A 678 5.14 -55.53 -43.13
N GLU A 679 5.25 -55.38 -41.81
CA GLU A 679 5.12 -54.11 -41.11
C GLU A 679 6.28 -53.91 -40.16
N GLY A 680 6.75 -52.67 -40.04
CA GLY A 680 7.62 -52.25 -38.95
C GLY A 680 6.82 -51.50 -37.91
N ASN A 681 7.09 -51.73 -36.63
CA ASN A 681 6.51 -50.93 -35.55
C ASN A 681 7.56 -50.62 -34.47
N PRO A 682 7.87 -49.33 -34.22
CA PRO A 682 7.42 -48.15 -34.96
C PRO A 682 8.11 -47.99 -36.33
N LEU A 683 7.42 -47.40 -37.32
CA LEU A 683 7.99 -47.08 -38.64
C LEU A 683 8.93 -45.87 -38.62
N SER A 684 8.89 -45.08 -37.56
CA SER A 684 9.78 -43.94 -37.32
C SER A 684 10.47 -44.11 -35.98
N ILE A 685 11.80 -44.14 -35.98
CA ILE A 685 12.63 -44.33 -34.79
C ILE A 685 13.72 -43.26 -34.72
N GLN A 686 14.34 -43.08 -33.54
CA GLN A 686 15.61 -42.36 -33.42
C GLN A 686 16.78 -43.30 -33.76
N PRO A 687 17.97 -42.80 -34.12
CA PRO A 687 19.11 -43.65 -34.47
C PRO A 687 19.42 -44.70 -33.41
N GLY A 688 19.45 -45.98 -33.78
CA GLY A 688 19.77 -47.09 -32.88
C GLY A 688 18.62 -47.57 -31.96
N GLN A 689 17.45 -46.93 -32.02
CA GLN A 689 16.24 -47.46 -31.38
C GLN A 689 15.74 -48.71 -32.12
N GLN A 690 14.98 -49.55 -31.42
CA GLN A 690 14.43 -50.77 -31.99
C GLN A 690 13.15 -50.49 -32.79
N SER A 691 13.05 -51.09 -33.97
CA SER A 691 11.79 -51.30 -34.67
C SER A 691 11.55 -52.81 -34.78
N THR A 692 10.32 -53.25 -34.49
CA THR A 692 9.95 -54.65 -34.65
C THR A 692 9.38 -54.84 -36.04
N LEU A 693 10.10 -55.57 -36.89
CA LEU A 693 9.57 -56.07 -38.14
C LEU A 693 8.69 -57.27 -37.85
N SER A 694 7.45 -57.27 -38.33
CA SER A 694 6.51 -58.37 -38.19
C SER A 694 5.97 -58.74 -39.56
N TRP A 695 5.95 -60.03 -39.87
CA TRP A 695 5.45 -60.52 -41.14
C TRP A 695 4.52 -61.69 -40.98
N THR A 696 3.66 -61.83 -41.98
CA THR A 696 2.79 -62.98 -42.15
C THR A 696 2.79 -63.33 -43.62
N THR A 697 3.16 -64.56 -43.95
CA THR A 697 3.10 -65.09 -45.30
C THR A 697 2.14 -66.28 -45.32
N THR A 698 1.45 -66.46 -46.43
CA THR A 698 0.69 -67.68 -46.71
C THR A 698 1.34 -68.38 -47.88
N GLY A 699 1.41 -69.71 -47.81
CA GLY A 699 1.90 -70.54 -48.89
C GLY A 699 3.40 -70.53 -49.17
N ALA A 700 4.19 -69.82 -48.36
CA ALA A 700 5.64 -69.78 -48.49
C ALA A 700 6.31 -70.99 -47.83
N THR A 701 7.20 -71.65 -48.56
CA THR A 701 8.08 -72.72 -48.05
C THR A 701 9.42 -72.17 -47.59
N GLN A 702 9.84 -71.00 -48.09
CA GLN A 702 11.05 -70.29 -47.67
C GLN A 702 10.77 -68.79 -47.53
N VAL A 703 11.26 -68.15 -46.45
CA VAL A 703 11.14 -66.71 -46.24
C VAL A 703 12.47 -66.12 -45.76
N SER A 704 12.83 -64.93 -46.23
CA SER A 704 14.02 -64.20 -45.81
C SER A 704 13.78 -62.69 -45.78
N ILE A 705 14.56 -61.96 -44.99
CA ILE A 705 14.54 -60.49 -44.92
C ILE A 705 15.93 -59.94 -45.18
N SER A 706 16.05 -58.95 -46.09
CA SER A 706 17.31 -58.30 -46.39
C SER A 706 17.96 -57.69 -45.14
N GLY A 707 19.20 -58.06 -44.82
CA GLY A 707 19.91 -57.58 -43.62
C GLY A 707 19.60 -58.35 -42.33
N VAL A 708 18.65 -59.30 -42.34
CA VAL A 708 18.35 -60.19 -41.20
C VAL A 708 18.63 -61.66 -41.54
N GLY A 709 18.38 -62.10 -42.78
CA GLY A 709 18.61 -63.47 -43.25
C GLY A 709 17.34 -64.31 -43.34
N ALA A 710 17.49 -65.64 -43.34
CA ALA A 710 16.36 -66.58 -43.43
C ALA A 710 15.53 -66.56 -42.14
N VAL A 711 14.20 -66.57 -42.29
CA VAL A 711 13.25 -66.47 -41.19
C VAL A 711 12.09 -67.45 -41.35
N THR A 712 11.35 -67.70 -40.28
CA THR A 712 10.14 -68.55 -40.32
C THR A 712 9.04 -67.90 -41.18
N PRO A 713 8.13 -68.69 -41.78
CA PRO A 713 7.08 -68.16 -42.66
C PRO A 713 6.22 -67.05 -42.04
N ASN A 714 6.02 -67.10 -40.72
CA ASN A 714 5.38 -66.07 -39.93
C ASN A 714 6.26 -65.80 -38.72
N GLY A 715 6.39 -64.54 -38.34
CA GLY A 715 7.21 -64.17 -37.20
C GLY A 715 7.40 -62.68 -37.05
N SER A 716 8.23 -62.33 -36.08
CA SER A 716 8.70 -60.97 -35.85
C SER A 716 10.16 -61.00 -35.46
N THR A 717 10.91 -59.97 -35.83
CA THR A 717 12.29 -59.75 -35.40
C THR A 717 12.53 -58.27 -35.15
N THR A 718 13.40 -57.96 -34.21
CA THR A 718 13.78 -56.59 -33.89
C THR A 718 15.01 -56.18 -34.68
N VAL A 719 14.97 -54.98 -35.25
CA VAL A 719 16.09 -54.34 -35.95
C VAL A 719 16.39 -52.98 -35.32
N THR A 720 17.66 -52.57 -35.32
CA THR A 720 18.13 -51.30 -34.72
C THR A 720 18.91 -50.45 -35.72
N PRO A 721 18.31 -49.99 -36.83
CA PRO A 721 19.04 -49.22 -37.83
C PRO A 721 19.43 -47.82 -37.31
N THR A 722 20.62 -47.35 -37.67
CA THR A 722 21.14 -46.02 -37.32
C THR A 722 20.87 -44.97 -38.39
N GLN A 723 20.48 -45.39 -39.59
CA GLN A 723 20.07 -44.55 -40.71
C GLN A 723 18.76 -45.09 -41.30
N THR A 724 17.99 -44.25 -42.01
CA THR A 724 16.77 -44.71 -42.69
C THR A 724 17.09 -45.90 -43.58
N THR A 725 16.51 -47.05 -43.24
CA THR A 725 16.84 -48.35 -43.85
C THR A 725 15.57 -49.01 -44.37
N THR A 726 15.62 -49.47 -45.62
CA THR A 726 14.55 -50.28 -46.21
C THR A 726 14.90 -51.76 -46.05
N TYR A 727 14.00 -52.50 -45.41
CA TYR A 727 14.05 -53.96 -45.31
C TYR A 727 13.10 -54.54 -46.35
N THR A 728 13.49 -55.62 -47.04
CA THR A 728 12.66 -56.31 -48.02
C THR A 728 12.47 -57.76 -47.57
N LEU A 729 11.22 -58.15 -47.36
CA LEU A 729 10.80 -59.53 -47.12
C LEU A 729 10.65 -60.25 -48.46
N SER A 730 11.26 -61.42 -48.61
CA SER A 730 11.15 -62.29 -49.78
C SER A 730 10.56 -63.63 -49.36
N ALA A 731 9.44 -64.03 -49.96
CA ALA A 731 8.74 -65.27 -49.64
C ALA A 731 8.58 -66.13 -50.90
N THR A 732 9.05 -67.37 -50.86
CA THR A 732 9.05 -68.32 -51.98
C THR A 732 8.10 -69.47 -51.68
N GLY A 733 7.18 -69.77 -52.62
CA GLY A 733 6.19 -70.83 -52.47
C GLY A 733 6.71 -72.20 -52.91
N SER A 734 5.91 -73.25 -52.69
CA SER A 734 6.20 -74.60 -53.19
C SER A 734 6.21 -74.68 -54.73
N ASP A 735 5.67 -73.67 -55.41
CA ASP A 735 5.71 -73.48 -56.87
C ASP A 735 7.03 -72.84 -57.36
N GLY A 736 7.96 -72.53 -56.46
CA GLY A 736 9.26 -71.91 -56.77
C GLY A 736 9.20 -70.42 -57.08
N LYS A 737 8.02 -69.79 -57.04
CA LYS A 737 7.88 -68.35 -57.29
C LYS A 737 8.11 -67.55 -56.02
N THR A 738 8.81 -66.42 -56.15
CA THR A 738 9.13 -65.52 -55.04
C THR A 738 8.38 -64.21 -55.16
N VAL A 739 7.69 -63.81 -54.10
CA VAL A 739 7.09 -62.47 -53.94
C VAL A 739 7.90 -61.67 -52.94
N THR A 740 7.97 -60.34 -53.12
CA THR A 740 8.72 -59.45 -52.23
C THR A 740 7.86 -58.29 -51.75
N ALA A 741 8.13 -57.81 -50.53
CA ALA A 741 7.51 -56.61 -49.96
C ALA A 741 8.57 -55.77 -49.23
N PRO A 742 8.78 -54.49 -49.60
CA PRO A 742 9.67 -53.59 -48.87
C PRO A 742 8.94 -52.88 -47.72
N ILE A 743 9.65 -52.60 -46.63
CA ILE A 743 9.24 -51.69 -45.56
C ILE A 743 10.41 -50.77 -45.20
N THR A 744 10.15 -49.46 -45.13
CA THR A 744 11.17 -48.46 -44.79
C THR A 744 10.99 -48.02 -43.35
N ILE A 745 12.01 -48.26 -42.53
CA ILE A 745 12.10 -47.68 -41.19
C ILE A 745 12.77 -46.32 -41.33
N THR A 746 12.00 -45.25 -41.17
CA THR A 746 12.51 -43.89 -41.19
C THR A 746 13.23 -43.63 -39.87
N VAL A 747 14.52 -43.37 -39.94
CA VAL A 747 15.24 -42.86 -38.78
C VAL A 747 15.05 -41.35 -38.81
N ALA A 748 14.10 -40.86 -38.01
CA ALA A 748 13.84 -39.44 -37.91
C ALA A 748 15.10 -38.77 -37.35
N SER A 749 15.71 -37.88 -38.14
CA SER A 749 16.60 -36.86 -37.60
C SER A 749 15.76 -36.06 -36.62
N GLY A 750 15.93 -36.32 -35.31
CA GLY A 750 15.07 -35.68 -34.32
C GLY A 750 15.17 -34.16 -34.39
N THR A 751 14.27 -33.47 -33.70
CA THR A 751 14.23 -32.01 -33.75
C THR A 751 15.45 -31.43 -33.05
N VAL A 752 16.18 -30.55 -33.73
CA VAL A 752 17.24 -29.76 -33.09
C VAL A 752 16.66 -28.98 -31.89
N PRO A 753 17.47 -28.64 -30.87
CA PRO A 753 16.96 -27.92 -29.71
C PRO A 753 16.32 -26.58 -30.07
N GLN A 754 15.48 -26.04 -29.20
CA GLN A 754 14.86 -24.73 -29.38
C GLN A 754 15.30 -23.77 -28.27
N VAL A 755 15.83 -22.61 -28.66
CA VAL A 755 16.08 -21.49 -27.74
C VAL A 755 14.80 -20.66 -27.66
N VAL A 756 14.16 -20.65 -26.49
CA VAL A 756 12.92 -19.90 -26.24
C VAL A 756 13.24 -18.45 -25.88
N VAL A 757 14.29 -18.26 -25.07
CA VAL A 757 14.77 -16.94 -24.63
C VAL A 757 16.28 -16.97 -24.56
N PHE A 758 16.94 -15.92 -25.05
CA PHE A 758 18.33 -15.61 -24.73
C PHE A 758 18.54 -14.10 -24.80
N VAL A 759 18.64 -13.45 -23.65
CA VAL A 759 18.66 -11.99 -23.55
C VAL A 759 19.72 -11.51 -22.54
N ALA A 760 20.25 -10.32 -22.77
CA ALA A 760 21.09 -9.59 -21.83
C ALA A 760 20.26 -8.49 -21.15
N THR A 761 20.35 -8.38 -19.82
CA THR A 761 19.63 -7.33 -19.09
C THR A 761 20.51 -6.75 -17.97
N PRO A 762 20.88 -5.46 -18.05
CA PRO A 762 20.60 -4.50 -19.13
C PRO A 762 21.42 -4.80 -20.42
N GLN A 763 20.88 -4.42 -21.58
CA GLN A 763 21.54 -4.65 -22.90
C GLN A 763 22.69 -3.66 -23.19
N ASN A 764 22.65 -2.46 -22.59
CA ASN A 764 23.71 -1.45 -22.69
C ASN A 764 24.36 -1.29 -21.31
N ILE A 765 25.69 -1.35 -21.25
CA ILE A 765 26.46 -1.20 -20.02
C ILE A 765 27.73 -0.37 -20.28
N ASP A 766 28.32 0.14 -19.21
CA ASP A 766 29.67 0.69 -19.27
C ASP A 766 30.72 -0.42 -19.40
N ALA A 767 31.91 -0.08 -19.92
CA ALA A 767 33.00 -1.04 -20.08
C ALA A 767 33.38 -1.67 -18.74
N GLY A 768 33.29 -3.00 -18.66
CA GLY A 768 33.62 -3.77 -17.46
C GLY A 768 32.54 -3.79 -16.38
N SER A 769 31.39 -3.13 -16.60
CA SER A 769 30.21 -3.28 -15.74
C SER A 769 29.52 -4.62 -15.95
N SER A 770 28.77 -5.10 -14.95
CA SER A 770 28.10 -6.39 -15.04
C SER A 770 26.73 -6.32 -15.70
N THR A 771 26.43 -7.25 -16.60
CA THR A 771 25.08 -7.54 -17.11
C THR A 771 24.74 -9.02 -16.90
N LYS A 772 23.45 -9.34 -16.86
CA LYS A 772 22.97 -10.72 -16.67
C LYS A 772 22.48 -11.27 -18.02
N LEU A 773 23.12 -12.34 -18.47
CA LEU A 773 22.64 -13.18 -19.58
C LEU A 773 21.67 -14.20 -19.01
N CYS A 774 20.42 -14.22 -19.48
CA CYS A 774 19.42 -15.21 -19.08
C CYS A 774 18.94 -15.99 -20.30
N TRP A 775 18.79 -17.32 -20.15
CA TRP A 775 18.36 -18.20 -21.22
C TRP A 775 17.33 -19.25 -20.79
N GLN A 776 16.50 -19.63 -21.75
CA GLN A 776 15.60 -20.76 -21.69
C GLN A 776 15.73 -21.57 -22.97
N VAL A 777 16.09 -22.85 -22.83
CA VAL A 777 16.31 -23.79 -23.92
C VAL A 777 15.48 -25.04 -23.69
N THR A 778 14.89 -25.60 -24.74
CA THR A 778 14.14 -26.86 -24.70
C THR A 778 14.75 -27.88 -25.66
N GLY A 779 14.78 -29.14 -25.28
CA GLY A 779 15.25 -30.24 -26.14
C GLY A 779 16.77 -30.35 -26.34
N ALA A 780 17.60 -29.64 -25.58
CA ALA A 780 19.06 -29.73 -25.64
C ALA A 780 19.61 -30.78 -24.66
N THR A 781 20.65 -31.53 -25.06
CA THR A 781 21.46 -32.37 -24.17
C THR A 781 22.71 -31.66 -23.66
N SER A 782 23.20 -30.63 -24.37
CA SER A 782 24.28 -29.76 -23.91
C SER A 782 24.02 -28.32 -24.31
N ILE A 783 24.42 -27.39 -23.43
CA ILE A 783 24.30 -25.95 -23.64
C ILE A 783 25.64 -25.31 -23.31
N SER A 784 26.13 -24.42 -24.17
CA SER A 784 27.30 -23.60 -23.94
C SER A 784 27.07 -22.15 -24.36
N ILE A 785 27.74 -21.22 -23.70
CA ILE A 785 27.70 -19.81 -24.05
C ILE A 785 29.14 -19.29 -24.15
N GLN A 786 29.45 -18.68 -25.29
CA GLN A 786 30.74 -18.04 -25.55
C GLN A 786 30.54 -16.56 -25.90
N PRO A 787 31.49 -15.66 -25.58
CA PRO A 787 32.72 -15.93 -24.83
C PRO A 787 32.50 -16.01 -23.30
N GLY A 788 33.36 -16.72 -22.58
CA GLY A 788 33.59 -16.53 -21.14
C GLY A 788 32.59 -17.12 -20.13
N VAL A 789 31.45 -17.68 -20.55
CA VAL A 789 30.47 -18.27 -19.60
C VAL A 789 30.74 -19.76 -19.35
N GLY A 790 30.94 -20.56 -20.41
CA GLY A 790 31.31 -21.97 -20.29
C GLY A 790 30.36 -22.95 -21.01
N SER A 791 30.50 -24.23 -20.70
CA SER A 791 29.73 -25.36 -21.26
C SER A 791 29.01 -26.14 -20.15
N ASN A 792 28.08 -27.03 -20.55
CA ASN A 792 27.23 -27.84 -19.66
C ASN A 792 26.30 -27.01 -18.76
N LEU A 793 25.75 -25.94 -19.32
CA LEU A 793 24.83 -25.04 -18.63
C LEU A 793 23.43 -25.65 -18.50
N ASN A 794 22.71 -25.28 -17.45
CA ASN A 794 21.33 -25.71 -17.24
C ASN A 794 20.38 -25.08 -18.27
N ALA A 795 19.23 -25.72 -18.51
CA ALA A 795 18.27 -25.31 -19.54
C ALA A 795 17.52 -23.99 -19.24
N ASN A 796 17.43 -23.59 -17.96
CA ASN A 796 16.74 -22.39 -17.50
C ASN A 796 17.58 -21.72 -16.42
N ASP A 797 18.48 -20.82 -16.82
CA ASP A 797 19.47 -20.26 -15.90
C ASP A 797 19.93 -18.88 -16.37
N CYS A 798 20.75 -18.24 -15.56
CA CYS A 798 21.39 -16.99 -15.91
C CYS A 798 22.84 -16.92 -15.41
N ALA A 799 23.70 -16.23 -16.17
CA ALA A 799 25.09 -15.93 -15.79
C ALA A 799 25.36 -14.42 -15.85
N THR A 800 26.13 -13.94 -14.89
CA THR A 800 26.62 -12.55 -14.88
C THR A 800 27.91 -12.46 -15.67
N VAL A 801 28.00 -11.50 -16.59
CA VAL A 801 29.18 -11.23 -17.42
C VAL A 801 29.51 -9.74 -17.36
N SER A 802 30.80 -9.40 -17.54
CA SER A 802 31.26 -7.99 -17.45
C SER A 802 32.21 -7.62 -18.59
N PRO A 803 31.71 -7.52 -19.84
CA PRO A 803 32.57 -7.26 -20.99
C PRO A 803 33.07 -5.80 -21.02
N THR A 804 34.30 -5.59 -21.49
CA THR A 804 34.94 -4.26 -21.63
C THR A 804 34.78 -3.63 -23.01
N ALA A 805 34.21 -4.37 -23.96
CA ALA A 805 33.86 -3.90 -25.31
C ALA A 805 32.52 -4.54 -25.71
N THR A 806 31.84 -3.97 -26.72
CA THR A 806 30.58 -4.53 -27.23
C THR A 806 30.81 -5.99 -27.60
N THR A 807 30.14 -6.88 -26.88
CA THR A 807 30.38 -8.32 -26.96
C THR A 807 29.07 -9.02 -27.29
N THR A 808 29.08 -9.78 -28.38
CA THR A 808 27.98 -10.69 -28.72
C THR A 808 28.27 -12.04 -28.10
N TYR A 809 27.40 -12.46 -27.19
CA TYR A 809 27.42 -13.79 -26.63
C TYR A 809 26.59 -14.71 -27.52
N THR A 810 27.12 -15.88 -27.84
CA THR A 810 26.46 -16.92 -28.62
C THR A 810 26.16 -18.10 -27.72
N LEU A 811 24.87 -18.35 -27.49
CA LEU A 811 24.37 -19.57 -26.89
C LEU A 811 24.31 -20.64 -27.96
N THR A 812 24.88 -21.79 -27.65
CA THR A 812 24.89 -23.00 -28.47
C THR A 812 24.16 -24.09 -27.70
N ALA A 813 23.05 -24.59 -28.26
CA ALA A 813 22.28 -25.69 -27.69
C ALA A 813 22.34 -26.88 -28.64
N THR A 814 22.82 -28.02 -28.14
CA THR A 814 23.05 -29.23 -28.95
C THR A 814 22.30 -30.41 -28.36
N ASN A 815 21.75 -31.25 -29.22
CA ASN A 815 21.29 -32.60 -28.87
C ASN A 815 21.83 -33.62 -29.88
N ALA A 816 21.42 -34.88 -29.74
CA ALA A 816 21.81 -35.97 -30.64
C ALA A 816 21.43 -35.73 -32.12
N THR A 817 20.57 -34.75 -32.39
CA THR A 817 19.96 -34.53 -33.70
C THR A 817 20.50 -33.28 -34.39
N GLY A 818 21.11 -32.35 -33.64
CA GLY A 818 21.84 -31.21 -34.17
C GLY A 818 22.00 -30.09 -33.15
N GLN A 819 22.41 -28.92 -33.64
CA GLN A 819 22.71 -27.74 -32.82
C GLN A 819 21.96 -26.52 -33.33
N ILE A 820 21.49 -25.68 -32.40
CA ILE A 820 20.98 -24.34 -32.70
C ILE A 820 21.79 -23.28 -31.96
N GLN A 821 21.82 -22.06 -32.50
CA GLN A 821 22.46 -20.93 -31.86
C GLN A 821 21.51 -19.75 -31.70
N ALA A 822 21.71 -19.00 -30.63
CA ALA A 822 21.08 -17.70 -30.41
C ALA A 822 22.13 -16.71 -29.93
N ASN A 823 21.95 -15.42 -30.26
CA ASN A 823 22.90 -14.37 -29.90
C ASN A 823 22.24 -13.36 -28.97
N ALA A 824 22.99 -12.91 -27.96
CA ALA A 824 22.64 -11.76 -27.13
C ALA A 824 23.82 -10.78 -27.15
N THR A 825 23.59 -9.57 -27.64
CA THR A 825 24.63 -8.53 -27.73
C THR A 825 24.54 -7.59 -26.54
N VAL A 826 25.67 -7.44 -25.85
CA VAL A 826 25.88 -6.47 -24.80
C VAL A 826 26.64 -5.29 -25.40
N ASN A 827 26.01 -4.13 -25.48
CA ASN A 827 26.63 -2.93 -26.03
C ASN A 827 27.42 -2.20 -24.96
N VAL A 828 28.68 -1.88 -25.27
CA VAL A 828 29.57 -1.08 -24.42
C VAL A 828 29.87 0.24 -25.14
N GLY A 829 29.47 1.36 -24.54
CA GLY A 829 29.72 2.69 -25.09
C GLY A 829 31.21 3.06 -25.05
N THR A 830 31.73 3.68 -26.11
CA THR A 830 33.10 4.25 -26.13
C THR A 830 33.08 5.72 -25.71
N VAL A 831 34.10 6.17 -24.98
CA VAL A 831 34.23 7.57 -24.54
C VAL A 831 34.55 8.45 -25.72
N ARG A 832 33.80 9.55 -25.90
CA ARG A 832 34.00 10.51 -26.99
C ARG A 832 33.95 11.94 -26.50
N ILE A 833 34.78 12.81 -27.06
CA ILE A 833 34.60 14.26 -26.98
C ILE A 833 33.80 14.66 -28.23
N THR A 834 32.55 15.04 -28.06
CA THR A 834 31.65 15.41 -29.16
C THR A 834 31.83 16.87 -29.58
N SER A 835 32.27 17.74 -28.67
CA SER A 835 32.72 19.08 -28.99
C SER A 835 33.79 19.58 -28.03
N PHE A 836 34.73 20.38 -28.54
CA PHE A 836 35.65 21.18 -27.74
C PHE A 836 35.98 22.47 -28.50
N THR A 837 35.50 23.61 -28.00
CA THR A 837 35.56 24.91 -28.69
C THR A 837 36.07 26.01 -27.76
N ALA A 838 36.54 27.10 -28.36
CA ALA A 838 36.99 28.30 -27.67
C ALA A 838 36.26 29.51 -28.25
N ASP A 839 35.74 30.39 -27.39
CA ASP A 839 35.08 31.63 -27.82
C ASP A 839 35.56 32.83 -26.98
N PRO A 840 36.17 33.86 -27.60
CA PRO A 840 36.65 33.87 -28.99
C PRO A 840 37.90 33.00 -29.19
N VAL A 841 38.07 32.40 -30.37
CA VAL A 841 39.30 31.64 -30.73
C VAL A 841 40.55 32.54 -30.79
N THR A 842 40.36 33.84 -31.02
CA THR A 842 41.42 34.85 -30.97
C THR A 842 41.07 35.92 -29.94
N SER A 843 41.85 35.99 -28.88
CA SER A 843 41.77 37.02 -27.85
C SER A 843 42.21 38.38 -28.42
N THR A 844 41.45 39.43 -28.11
CA THR A 844 41.66 40.79 -28.64
C THR A 844 42.80 41.55 -27.96
N ALA A 845 43.25 41.09 -26.79
CA ALA A 845 44.41 41.60 -26.06
C ALA A 845 44.94 40.53 -25.08
N ALA A 846 46.23 40.61 -24.73
CA ALA A 846 46.82 39.72 -23.72
C ALA A 846 46.06 39.82 -22.38
N GLY A 847 45.64 38.66 -21.86
CA GLY A 847 44.89 38.55 -20.60
C GLY A 847 43.38 38.75 -20.72
N SER A 848 42.82 39.00 -21.90
CA SER A 848 41.36 39.03 -22.08
C SER A 848 40.75 37.61 -21.94
N PRO A 849 39.54 37.49 -21.37
CA PRO A 849 38.92 36.19 -21.10
C PRO A 849 38.50 35.47 -22.38
N VAL A 850 38.80 34.16 -22.44
CA VAL A 850 38.32 33.23 -23.48
C VAL A 850 37.61 32.06 -22.79
N THR A 851 36.42 31.71 -23.27
CA THR A 851 35.64 30.59 -22.72
C THR A 851 35.89 29.33 -23.53
N LEU A 852 36.45 28.30 -22.88
CA LEU A 852 36.52 26.95 -23.43
C LEU A 852 35.23 26.21 -23.10
N SER A 853 34.63 25.52 -24.06
CA SER A 853 33.40 24.74 -23.89
C SER A 853 33.56 23.34 -24.45
N TRP A 854 33.04 22.32 -23.76
CA TRP A 854 33.09 20.95 -24.24
C TRP A 854 31.83 20.14 -23.94
N THR A 855 31.58 19.18 -24.82
CA THR A 855 30.61 18.11 -24.61
C THR A 855 31.27 16.75 -24.85
N THR A 856 30.88 15.77 -24.04
CA THR A 856 31.39 14.40 -24.09
C THR A 856 30.23 13.40 -24.02
N GLU A 857 30.48 12.23 -24.59
CA GLU A 857 29.60 11.06 -24.54
C GLU A 857 30.33 9.94 -23.79
N ASN A 858 29.66 9.32 -22.82
CA ASN A 858 30.19 8.25 -21.96
C ASN A 858 31.44 8.63 -21.12
N ALA A 859 31.78 9.91 -20.99
CA ALA A 859 32.81 10.37 -20.05
C ALA A 859 32.21 10.63 -18.66
N THR A 860 32.95 10.30 -17.62
CA THR A 860 32.62 10.61 -16.22
C THR A 860 33.29 11.89 -15.73
N SER A 861 34.45 12.21 -16.29
CA SER A 861 35.21 13.43 -15.97
C SER A 861 36.08 13.84 -17.15
N VAL A 862 36.55 15.08 -17.14
CA VAL A 862 37.59 15.53 -18.06
C VAL A 862 38.76 16.13 -17.29
N VAL A 863 39.95 16.10 -17.88
CA VAL A 863 41.11 16.85 -17.40
C VAL A 863 41.53 17.83 -18.49
N LEU A 864 41.54 19.11 -18.15
CA LEU A 864 41.98 20.20 -19.02
C LEU A 864 43.40 20.65 -18.62
N ILE A 865 44.29 20.74 -19.61
CA ILE A 865 45.70 21.15 -19.41
C ILE A 865 46.03 22.24 -20.43
N GLY A 866 46.72 23.31 -20.00
CA GLY A 866 47.28 24.35 -20.87
C GLY A 866 48.61 24.87 -20.33
N SER A 867 49.40 25.58 -21.13
CA SER A 867 50.68 26.16 -20.70
C SER A 867 50.55 27.12 -19.50
N GLU A 868 49.42 27.81 -19.41
CA GLU A 868 49.14 28.84 -18.39
C GLU A 868 48.26 28.33 -17.23
N ILE A 869 47.73 27.10 -17.33
CA ILE A 869 46.90 26.47 -16.28
C ILE A 869 47.42 25.07 -15.95
N GLY A 870 47.68 24.80 -14.67
CA GLY A 870 47.93 23.42 -14.21
C GLY A 870 46.73 22.51 -14.50
N PRO A 871 46.90 21.16 -14.50
CA PRO A 871 45.81 20.24 -14.82
C PRO A 871 44.56 20.47 -13.96
N GLN A 872 43.43 20.71 -14.62
CA GLN A 872 42.13 20.93 -13.97
C GLN A 872 41.23 19.73 -14.21
N THR A 873 40.73 19.09 -13.13
CA THR A 873 39.71 18.04 -13.25
C THR A 873 38.33 18.67 -13.21
N LEU A 874 37.55 18.48 -14.27
CA LEU A 874 36.28 19.17 -14.49
C LEU A 874 35.17 18.14 -14.81
N PRO A 875 33.89 18.52 -14.69
CA PRO A 875 32.76 17.66 -15.07
C PRO A 875 32.81 17.23 -16.54
N ALA A 876 32.19 16.08 -16.85
CA ALA A 876 32.16 15.50 -18.19
C ALA A 876 31.70 16.48 -19.30
N ASN A 877 30.77 17.38 -18.98
CA ASN A 877 30.32 18.45 -19.85
C ASN A 877 30.44 19.77 -19.11
N GLY A 878 30.90 20.83 -19.77
CA GLY A 878 31.04 22.12 -19.09
C GLY A 878 31.78 23.18 -19.89
N THR A 879 32.04 24.28 -19.19
CA THR A 879 32.82 25.41 -19.70
C THR A 879 33.89 25.82 -18.67
N PHE A 880 34.97 26.44 -19.15
CA PHE A 880 36.06 26.96 -18.32
C PHE A 880 36.65 28.22 -18.93
N VAL A 881 36.80 29.28 -18.13
CA VAL A 881 37.31 30.58 -18.60
C VAL A 881 38.81 30.66 -18.34
N ILE A 882 39.58 30.99 -19.38
CA ILE A 882 41.03 31.20 -19.37
C ILE A 882 41.35 32.65 -19.75
N HIS A 883 42.55 33.13 -19.42
CA HIS A 883 43.00 34.50 -19.71
C HIS A 883 44.36 34.47 -20.40
N PRO A 884 44.44 34.02 -21.67
CA PRO A 884 45.71 33.80 -22.35
C PRO A 884 46.48 35.10 -22.56
N ILE A 885 47.77 35.11 -22.18
CA ILE A 885 48.68 36.24 -22.47
C ILE A 885 49.56 35.98 -23.70
N THR A 886 49.69 34.72 -24.11
CA THR A 886 50.39 34.29 -25.33
C THR A 886 49.57 33.24 -26.08
N ASN A 887 49.92 33.00 -27.35
CA ASN A 887 49.33 31.89 -28.11
C ASN A 887 49.56 30.57 -27.37
N SER A 888 48.47 29.92 -26.99
CA SER A 888 48.52 28.74 -26.11
C SER A 888 47.61 27.64 -26.63
N THR A 889 48.03 26.38 -26.46
CA THR A 889 47.24 25.20 -26.80
C THR A 889 46.72 24.54 -25.54
N TYR A 890 45.45 24.21 -25.54
CA TYR A 890 44.74 23.55 -24.44
C TYR A 890 44.35 22.14 -24.87
N THR A 891 44.63 21.16 -24.02
CA THR A 891 44.29 19.74 -24.23
C THR A 891 43.23 19.32 -23.23
N LEU A 892 42.08 18.89 -23.72
CA LEU A 892 41.01 18.28 -22.93
C LEU A 892 41.10 16.77 -23.07
N THR A 893 41.27 16.04 -21.97
CA THR A 893 41.22 14.57 -21.95
C THR A 893 39.97 14.12 -21.22
N ALA A 894 39.04 13.50 -21.92
CA ALA A 894 37.87 12.89 -21.33
C ALA A 894 38.20 11.48 -20.83
N TYR A 895 37.77 11.17 -19.62
CA TYR A 895 37.90 9.88 -18.97
C TYR A 895 36.50 9.31 -18.80
N GLY A 896 36.30 8.07 -19.22
CA GLY A 896 35.09 7.31 -18.90
C GLY A 896 35.40 6.08 -18.06
N ASN A 897 34.34 5.37 -17.71
CA ASN A 897 34.42 4.17 -16.89
C ASN A 897 35.28 3.08 -17.57
N GLY A 898 36.05 2.34 -16.76
CA GLY A 898 36.93 1.27 -17.26
C GLY A 898 38.27 1.73 -17.82
N GLY A 899 38.70 2.97 -17.55
CA GLY A 899 40.03 3.49 -17.92
C GLY A 899 40.14 3.98 -19.36
N GLN A 900 39.01 4.10 -20.07
CA GLN A 900 39.01 4.68 -21.42
C GLN A 900 39.27 6.18 -21.38
N THR A 901 40.17 6.64 -22.26
CA THR A 901 40.49 8.05 -22.41
C THR A 901 40.49 8.48 -23.87
N VAL A 902 40.06 9.70 -24.12
CA VAL A 902 40.18 10.35 -25.43
C VAL A 902 40.53 11.82 -25.21
N SER A 903 41.43 12.35 -26.04
CA SER A 903 41.88 13.74 -25.91
C SER A 903 41.56 14.54 -27.16
N ALA A 904 41.25 15.83 -26.98
CA ALA A 904 41.09 16.82 -28.03
C ALA A 904 41.89 18.08 -27.66
N THR A 905 42.40 18.79 -28.66
CA THR A 905 43.20 20.00 -28.45
C THR A 905 42.61 21.18 -29.18
N ILE A 906 42.72 22.37 -28.59
CA ILE A 906 42.39 23.64 -29.25
C ILE A 906 43.48 24.67 -28.99
N SER A 907 43.82 25.47 -30.01
CA SER A 907 44.75 26.58 -29.88
C SER A 907 43.98 27.90 -29.80
N VAL A 908 44.34 28.73 -28.83
CA VAL A 908 43.81 30.07 -28.66
C VAL A 908 44.92 31.07 -28.97
N PHE A 909 44.64 32.00 -29.87
CA PHE A 909 45.60 33.01 -30.33
C PHE A 909 45.37 34.35 -29.61
N VAL A 910 46.42 35.10 -29.34
CA VAL A 910 46.40 36.44 -28.73
C VAL A 910 46.93 37.43 -29.75
N ARG A 911 46.17 38.50 -30.04
CA ARG A 911 46.57 39.56 -30.97
C ARG A 911 47.56 40.55 -30.35
#